data_AF-A0A667YQW0-F1
#
_entry.id   AF-A0A667YQW0-F1
#
_cell.length_a   1.000
_cell.length_b   1.000
_cell.length_c   1.000
_cell.angle_alpha   90.00
_cell.angle_beta   90.00
_cell.angle_gamma   90.00
#
_symmetry.space_group_name_H-M   'P 1'
#
loop_
_entity.id
_entity.type
_entity.pdbx_description
1 polymer ?
#
loop_
_entity_poly.entity_id
_entity_poly.type
_entity_poly.pdbx_seq_one_letter_code
_entity_poly.pdbx_strand_id
1 'polypeptide(L)'
;MAAASVTRPGSAQTTEKSQLTLKVVSAKPQSPKLPNRHSRFSSFVEVTADGLTSETKKTGKRSGHLELQWNEDLTLNVTPQSRLDLKLWSCHTLRKELLGSATIDLLDTLRTHDGKMENVQLSLVLQTENKGSVVAGGELNVCLDGLVVDLGSLPNGSAAADMGVCYPSADTPLSLLASSLCPVLGKVELTANGLENGRGGPARHTPPPSSPSGRSPVPSSSSSSSPSPGQDALAPAPPAESRPTSTSSSEQTSSTSTEPATDSLPAGWEKRVDQRGRFYYVDHNTRTTTWQRPTAESVRNYEQWQSQRSQLQGAMHQFSQRFLYQSSGAPVENDPLGALPPGWEKRQDNGRVYFVNHNTRTTQWEDPRTQGMIQEPPLPPGWEMKYTAEGVRYFVDHNSRTTTFKDPRPGFESGSRQGGSPGAYDRSFRWKYHQFRFLCHSNALPSHVKISVSRQTLFEDSFQQIMNVKPYDLRRRLYIIMRGEEGLDYGGIAREWFFLLSHEVLNPMYCLFEYAGKNNYCLQINPASSINPDHLTYFRFIGRFIAMALYHGKFIDTGFTLPFYKRMLNKKPTLKDLESIDPEFYNSIVWVKENSLAECGVELYFAQDMEILGKVSTHQLKDDGENELVTEENKEEYISLLTDWRFTRGVEEQTKAFLDGFNEVVPLEWLRYFDEKELELMLCGMQEIDLADWQKNTIYRHYTKNSKQIHWFWQVVKEMDNEKRIRLLQFVTGTCRLPVGGFAELIGSNGPQKFCIDKVGKETWLPRSHTCFNRLDLPPYRSLEQLREKLLFAIEETEGFGQE
;
A
#
# COMPACT_ATOMS: atom_id res chain seq x y z
N MET A 1 -32.91 47.58 55.75
CA MET A 1 -32.96 46.11 55.71
C MET A 1 -31.87 45.62 54.78
N ALA A 2 -31.12 44.62 55.22
CA ALA A 2 -29.86 44.15 54.66
C ALA A 2 -30.03 43.23 53.44
N ALA A 3 -29.00 43.14 52.60
CA ALA A 3 -28.34 41.88 52.25
C ALA A 3 -27.01 42.15 51.51
N ALA A 4 -25.98 41.42 51.94
CA ALA A 4 -24.61 41.44 51.46
C ALA A 4 -24.45 40.74 50.10
N SER A 5 -23.42 41.14 49.34
CA SER A 5 -22.88 40.36 48.21
C SER A 5 -21.47 39.88 48.50
N VAL A 6 -21.29 38.59 48.18
CA VAL A 6 -20.18 37.69 48.51
C VAL A 6 -19.04 37.82 47.50
N THR A 7 -17.81 37.74 48.01
CA THR A 7 -16.53 37.66 47.31
C THR A 7 -16.42 36.38 46.45
N ARG A 8 -15.98 36.53 45.19
CA ARG A 8 -15.53 35.42 44.31
C ARG A 8 -13.98 35.35 44.33
N PRO A 9 -13.36 34.15 44.28
CA PRO A 9 -11.91 34.00 44.27
C PRO A 9 -11.29 34.12 42.86
N GLY A 10 -10.15 34.81 42.79
CA GLY A 10 -9.01 34.54 41.91
C GLY A 10 -9.23 34.44 40.40
N SER A 11 -9.18 35.57 39.70
CA SER A 11 -8.77 35.61 38.29
C SER A 11 -7.29 35.25 38.17
N ALA A 12 -6.93 34.27 37.35
CA ALA A 12 -5.55 34.06 36.91
C ALA A 12 -5.04 35.35 36.25
N GLN A 13 -3.95 35.92 36.77
CA GLN A 13 -3.26 37.04 36.13
C GLN A 13 -2.76 36.59 34.76
N THR A 14 -3.32 37.15 33.70
CA THR A 14 -2.71 37.12 32.36
C THR A 14 -1.46 37.99 32.42
N THR A 15 -0.27 37.37 32.37
CA THR A 15 1.00 38.07 32.14
C THR A 15 0.91 38.85 30.83
N GLU A 16 1.10 40.17 30.86
CA GLU A 16 1.12 41.00 29.65
C GLU A 16 2.22 40.50 28.71
N LYS A 17 1.87 40.25 27.44
CA LYS A 17 2.85 39.93 26.39
C LYS A 17 3.49 41.23 25.90
N SER A 18 4.80 41.26 25.80
CA SER A 18 5.60 42.36 25.24
C SER A 18 6.12 42.00 23.84
N GLN A 19 6.42 43.01 23.03
CA GLN A 19 7.04 42.78 21.72
C GLN A 19 8.56 42.61 21.86
N LEU A 20 9.09 41.55 21.26
CA LEU A 20 10.51 41.29 21.10
C LEU A 20 10.82 41.29 19.61
N THR A 21 11.89 41.98 19.22
CA THR A 21 12.45 41.92 17.86
C THR A 21 13.60 40.92 17.87
N LEU A 22 13.45 39.83 17.12
CA LEU A 22 14.51 38.85 16.87
C LEU A 22 15.03 39.02 15.44
N LYS A 23 16.25 39.51 15.31
CA LYS A 23 16.94 39.61 14.03
C LYS A 23 17.71 38.32 13.73
N VAL A 24 17.36 37.66 12.63
CA VAL A 24 18.13 36.51 12.13
C VAL A 24 19.29 37.05 11.30
N VAL A 25 20.51 36.89 11.80
CA VAL A 25 21.72 37.48 11.20
C VAL A 25 22.27 36.53 10.14
N SER A 26 22.75 35.35 10.56
CA SER A 26 23.36 34.38 9.66
C SER A 26 23.23 32.95 10.16
N ALA A 27 23.43 31.97 9.26
CA ALA A 27 23.55 30.56 9.62
C ALA A 27 24.68 29.89 8.82
N LYS A 28 25.44 29.03 9.50
CA LYS A 28 26.47 28.15 8.93
C LYS A 28 26.07 26.70 9.18
N PRO A 29 25.23 26.10 8.34
CA PRO A 29 24.78 24.74 8.57
C PRO A 29 25.92 23.75 8.25
N GLN A 30 26.11 22.78 9.14
CA GLN A 30 27.11 21.70 9.01
C GLN A 30 26.45 20.32 9.05
N SER A 31 25.13 20.27 8.85
CA SER A 31 24.34 19.05 8.87
C SER A 31 24.86 18.00 7.87
N PRO A 32 24.97 16.72 8.27
CA PRO A 32 25.30 15.61 7.36
C PRO A 32 24.25 15.38 6.26
N LYS A 33 23.10 16.09 6.34
CA LYS A 33 22.01 16.08 5.35
C LYS A 33 22.19 17.14 4.25
N LEU A 34 23.25 17.96 4.30
CA LEU A 34 23.53 18.91 3.24
C LEU A 34 24.03 18.19 1.97
N PRO A 35 23.57 18.59 0.77
CA PRO A 35 24.18 18.14 -0.48
C PRO A 35 25.65 18.55 -0.52
N ASN A 36 26.44 17.81 -1.30
CA ASN A 36 27.90 17.91 -1.39
C ASN A 36 28.39 19.38 -1.44
N ARG A 37 29.61 19.66 -0.93
CA ARG A 37 30.24 20.99 -0.71
C ARG A 37 30.20 21.99 -1.89
N HIS A 38 29.64 21.62 -3.03
CA HIS A 38 29.51 22.41 -4.24
C HIS A 38 28.07 22.81 -4.64
N SER A 39 27.02 22.32 -3.96
CA SER A 39 25.62 22.63 -4.34
C SER A 39 25.06 23.87 -3.64
N ARG A 40 24.38 24.75 -4.40
CA ARG A 40 23.65 25.92 -3.88
C ARG A 40 22.34 25.41 -3.25
N PHE A 41 22.11 25.68 -1.97
CA PHE A 41 20.87 25.29 -1.28
C PHE A 41 20.11 26.52 -0.79
N SER A 42 18.77 26.44 -0.77
CA SER A 42 17.90 27.49 -0.25
C SER A 42 17.44 27.15 1.16
N SER A 43 17.34 28.12 2.06
CA SER A 43 16.88 27.88 3.43
C SER A 43 16.10 29.07 4.02
N PHE A 44 15.34 28.82 5.07
CA PHE A 44 14.70 29.83 5.90
C PHE A 44 14.71 29.41 7.37
N VAL A 45 14.60 30.39 8.27
CA VAL A 45 14.50 30.15 9.72
C VAL A 45 13.05 30.32 10.15
N GLU A 46 12.56 29.36 10.91
CA GLU A 46 11.26 29.40 11.58
C GLU A 46 11.48 29.60 13.08
N VAL A 47 10.76 30.54 13.68
CA VAL A 47 10.81 30.84 15.12
C VAL A 47 9.41 30.68 15.69
N THR A 48 9.29 29.91 16.76
CA THR A 48 8.02 29.69 17.47
C THR A 48 8.20 30.03 18.95
N ALA A 49 7.33 30.88 19.49
CA ALA A 49 7.28 31.17 20.92
C ALA A 49 6.34 30.18 21.64
N ASP A 50 6.80 29.60 22.75
CA ASP A 50 6.02 28.78 23.68
C ASP A 50 5.30 27.56 23.05
N GLY A 51 5.81 27.07 21.92
CA GLY A 51 5.22 25.96 21.16
C GLY A 51 3.85 26.27 20.52
N LEU A 52 3.40 27.54 20.55
CA LEU A 52 2.13 27.97 19.99
C LEU A 52 2.26 28.22 18.48
N THR A 53 1.69 27.35 17.66
CA THR A 53 1.74 27.46 16.19
C THR A 53 1.10 28.75 15.65
N SER A 54 0.25 29.42 16.44
CA SER A 54 -0.35 30.72 16.12
C SER A 54 0.64 31.89 16.20
N GLU A 55 1.79 31.72 16.88
CA GLU A 55 2.83 32.74 17.05
C GLU A 55 4.14 32.38 16.33
N THR A 56 4.08 31.49 15.33
CA THR A 56 5.21 31.14 14.49
C THR A 56 5.51 32.24 13.45
N LYS A 57 6.77 32.70 13.40
CA LYS A 57 7.30 33.63 12.38
C LYS A 57 8.38 32.95 11.55
N LYS A 58 8.58 33.43 10.32
CA LYS A 58 9.54 32.87 9.38
C LYS A 58 10.27 33.98 8.64
N THR A 59 11.55 33.77 8.36
CA THR A 59 12.30 34.63 7.45
C THR A 59 11.93 34.35 6.00
N GLY A 60 12.31 35.26 5.10
CA GLY A 60 12.41 34.96 3.67
C GLY A 60 13.37 33.79 3.39
N LYS A 61 13.26 33.21 2.19
CA LYS A 61 14.20 32.19 1.72
C LYS A 61 15.50 32.85 1.25
N ARG A 62 16.65 32.25 1.59
CA ARG A 62 17.97 32.67 1.13
C ARG A 62 18.74 31.48 0.58
N SER A 63 19.45 31.69 -0.53
CA SER A 63 20.22 30.66 -1.20
C SER A 63 21.71 30.95 -1.13
N GLY A 64 22.54 29.95 -0.84
CA GLY A 64 23.98 30.12 -0.63
C GLY A 64 24.74 28.80 -0.60
N HIS A 65 26.05 28.86 -0.33
CA HIS A 65 26.98 27.74 -0.50
C HIS A 65 27.55 27.18 0.81
N LEU A 66 27.73 28.03 1.85
CA LEU A 66 28.23 27.61 3.18
C LEU A 66 27.79 28.52 4.33
N GLU A 67 27.51 29.79 4.05
CA GLU A 67 27.04 30.77 5.03
C GLU A 67 25.88 31.55 4.42
N LEU A 68 24.74 31.52 5.11
CA LEU A 68 23.53 32.24 4.72
C LEU A 68 23.38 33.48 5.58
N GLN A 69 22.99 34.59 4.98
CA GLN A 69 22.73 35.84 5.70
C GLN A 69 21.34 36.35 5.35
N TRP A 70 20.54 36.64 6.38
CA TRP A 70 19.20 37.20 6.24
C TRP A 70 19.19 38.68 6.60
N ASN A 71 19.76 39.02 7.76
CA ASN A 71 19.65 40.34 8.38
C ASN A 71 18.20 40.82 8.46
N GLU A 72 17.28 39.91 8.78
CA GLU A 72 15.83 40.12 8.76
C GLU A 72 15.26 40.11 10.18
N ASP A 73 14.39 41.06 10.48
CA ASP A 73 13.81 41.27 11.80
C ASP A 73 12.44 40.58 11.91
N LEU A 74 12.27 39.73 12.93
CA LEU A 74 11.02 39.05 13.25
C LEU A 74 10.46 39.60 14.56
N THR A 75 9.27 40.19 14.53
CA THR A 75 8.57 40.67 15.74
C THR A 75 7.73 39.55 16.35
N LEU A 76 7.99 39.24 17.61
CA LEU A 76 7.34 38.20 18.41
C LEU A 76 6.62 38.82 19.60
N ASN A 77 5.47 38.27 20.00
CA ASN A 77 4.78 38.64 21.23
C ASN A 77 5.14 37.61 22.31
N VAL A 78 5.93 38.01 23.30
CA VAL A 78 6.55 37.10 24.27
C VAL A 78 6.35 37.58 25.70
N THR A 79 6.49 36.68 26.65
CA THR A 79 6.60 37.02 28.08
C THR A 79 8.06 36.88 28.53
N PRO A 80 8.47 37.46 29.67
CA PRO A 80 9.81 37.26 30.22
C PRO A 80 10.18 35.79 30.49
N GLN A 81 9.20 34.89 30.59
CA GLN A 81 9.39 33.45 30.78
C GLN A 81 9.25 32.64 29.48
N SER A 82 9.04 33.29 28.34
CA SER A 82 8.78 32.58 27.09
C SER A 82 10.03 31.86 26.58
N ARG A 83 9.81 30.72 25.93
CA ARG A 83 10.83 29.91 25.27
C ARG A 83 10.69 30.06 23.76
N LEU A 84 11.78 30.41 23.09
CA LEU A 84 11.83 30.51 21.63
C LEU A 84 12.47 29.27 21.04
N ASP A 85 11.74 28.56 20.17
CA ASP A 85 12.27 27.43 19.41
C ASP A 85 12.54 27.88 17.97
N LEU A 86 13.81 27.81 17.58
CA LEU A 86 14.32 28.18 16.26
C LEU A 86 14.62 26.92 15.45
N LYS A 87 14.15 26.87 14.21
CA LYS A 87 14.36 25.75 13.28
C LYS A 87 14.88 26.27 11.95
N LEU A 88 16.00 25.73 11.50
CA LEU A 88 16.57 26.02 10.18
C LEU A 88 16.13 24.96 9.18
N TRP A 89 15.44 25.38 8.13
CA TRP A 89 14.89 24.49 7.11
C TRP A 89 15.60 24.68 5.77
N SER A 90 16.01 23.57 5.15
CA SER A 90 16.42 23.50 3.74
C SER A 90 15.20 23.36 2.84
N CYS A 91 15.24 24.02 1.69
CA CYS A 91 14.29 23.92 0.60
C CYS A 91 15.04 23.47 -0.66
N HIS A 92 15.12 22.16 -0.91
CA HIS A 92 15.64 21.62 -2.16
C HIS A 92 14.47 21.09 -2.99
N THR A 93 14.28 21.66 -4.19
CA THR A 93 13.47 21.13 -5.31
C THR A 93 12.16 20.43 -4.89
N LEU A 94 11.34 21.04 -4.03
CA LEU A 94 10.00 20.60 -3.56
C LEU A 94 9.90 19.89 -2.19
N ARG A 95 11.00 19.58 -1.47
CA ARG A 95 10.94 19.02 -0.10
C ARG A 95 11.52 20.00 0.94
N LYS A 96 10.86 20.09 2.11
CA LYS A 96 11.39 20.83 3.27
C LYS A 96 12.11 19.86 4.19
N GLU A 97 13.38 20.11 4.45
CA GLU A 97 14.19 19.26 5.33
C GLU A 97 14.73 20.07 6.50
N LEU A 98 14.61 19.56 7.73
CA LEU A 98 15.12 20.23 8.92
C LEU A 98 16.65 20.04 9.00
N LEU A 99 17.39 21.14 8.85
CA LEU A 99 18.84 21.13 8.97
C LEU A 99 19.29 21.10 10.44
N GLY A 100 18.56 21.77 11.32
CA GLY A 100 18.75 21.71 12.76
C GLY A 100 17.84 22.66 13.52
N SER A 101 17.83 22.53 14.85
CA SER A 101 17.03 23.36 15.76
C SER A 101 17.83 23.84 16.97
N ALA A 102 17.46 25.00 17.50
CA ALA A 102 18.00 25.55 18.74
C ALA A 102 16.87 26.17 19.57
N THR A 103 17.10 26.33 20.86
CA THR A 103 16.16 26.96 21.79
C THR A 103 16.84 28.13 22.49
N ILE A 104 16.10 29.22 22.71
CA ILE A 104 16.47 30.32 23.60
C ILE A 104 15.46 30.38 24.76
N ASP A 105 15.95 30.38 25.99
CA ASP A 105 15.14 30.72 27.17
C ASP A 105 15.30 32.22 27.47
N LEU A 106 14.21 32.98 27.35
CA LEU A 106 14.26 34.44 27.52
C LEU A 106 14.53 34.85 28.97
N LEU A 107 14.13 34.05 29.96
CA LEU A 107 14.35 34.37 31.37
C LEU A 107 15.83 34.26 31.71
N ASP A 108 16.48 33.20 31.24
CA ASP A 108 17.92 33.00 31.42
C ASP A 108 18.71 34.08 30.68
N THR A 109 18.31 34.42 29.46
CA THR A 109 18.94 35.49 28.68
C THR A 109 18.79 36.85 29.38
N LEU A 110 17.60 37.19 29.89
CA LEU A 110 17.36 38.41 30.66
C LEU A 110 18.21 38.47 31.94
N ARG A 111 18.33 37.34 32.66
CA ARG A 111 19.16 37.26 33.88
C ARG A 111 20.64 37.50 33.59
N THR A 112 21.14 36.99 32.47
CA THR A 112 22.54 37.21 32.06
C THR A 112 22.83 38.63 31.57
N HIS A 113 21.78 39.42 31.28
CA HIS A 113 21.88 40.77 30.74
C HIS A 113 21.16 41.82 31.61
N ASP A 114 21.18 41.65 32.93
CA ASP A 114 20.64 42.62 33.93
C ASP A 114 19.19 43.07 33.65
N GLY A 115 18.37 42.18 33.10
CA GLY A 115 16.96 42.44 32.81
C GLY A 115 16.73 43.26 31.53
N LYS A 116 17.75 43.53 30.72
CA LYS A 116 17.65 44.30 29.48
C LYS A 116 18.18 43.51 28.29
N MET A 117 17.30 43.24 27.32
CA MET A 117 17.68 42.71 26.01
C MET A 117 17.67 43.84 24.98
N GLU A 118 18.79 44.58 24.94
CA GLU A 118 19.07 45.63 23.97
C GLU A 118 20.24 45.17 23.08
N ASN A 119 19.96 44.84 21.82
CA ASN A 119 20.95 44.33 20.85
C ASN A 119 21.83 43.16 21.34
N VAL A 120 21.23 42.19 22.04
CA VAL A 120 21.94 41.01 22.55
C VAL A 120 22.20 40.03 21.42
N GLN A 121 23.47 39.82 21.06
CA GLN A 121 23.88 38.87 20.03
C GLN A 121 24.11 37.48 20.64
N LEU A 122 23.48 36.47 20.03
CA LEU A 122 23.60 35.07 20.42
C LEU A 122 24.06 34.24 19.24
N SER A 123 25.07 33.39 19.47
CA SER A 123 25.47 32.31 18.57
C SER A 123 24.94 30.99 19.13
N LEU A 124 24.05 30.35 18.38
CA LEU A 124 23.34 29.15 18.78
C LEU A 124 23.89 27.95 18.01
N VAL A 125 24.29 26.90 18.73
CA VAL A 125 24.63 25.62 18.12
C VAL A 125 23.34 24.90 17.74
N LEU A 126 23.13 24.69 16.44
CA LEU A 126 22.00 23.92 15.93
C LEU A 126 22.18 22.45 16.29
N GLN A 127 21.12 21.81 16.74
CA GLN A 127 21.07 20.37 16.99
C GLN A 127 20.32 19.68 15.86
N THR A 128 20.85 18.58 15.35
CA THR A 128 20.23 17.77 14.30
C THR A 128 20.32 16.30 14.64
N GLU A 129 19.30 15.54 14.22
CA GLU A 129 19.26 14.10 14.48
C GLU A 129 19.90 13.34 13.31
N ASN A 130 20.90 12.51 13.64
CA ASN A 130 21.59 11.64 12.69
C ASN A 130 21.67 10.22 13.28
N LYS A 131 21.00 9.25 12.63
CA LYS A 131 21.01 7.82 13.02
C LYS A 131 20.66 7.59 14.51
N GLY A 132 19.69 8.34 15.05
CA GLY A 132 19.21 8.23 16.43
C GLY A 132 20.10 8.88 17.50
N SER A 133 21.13 9.62 17.10
CA SER A 133 21.96 10.46 17.99
C SER A 133 21.83 11.94 17.62
N VAL A 134 21.83 12.81 18.62
CA VAL A 134 21.83 14.27 18.41
C VAL A 134 23.27 14.72 18.14
N VAL A 135 23.49 15.34 16.98
CA VAL A 135 24.79 15.88 16.54
C VAL A 135 24.67 17.38 16.25
N ALA A 136 25.79 18.10 16.24
CA ALA A 136 25.82 19.51 15.88
C ALA A 136 25.47 19.69 14.39
N GLY A 137 24.39 20.40 14.11
CA GLY A 137 23.86 20.72 12.78
C GLY A 137 24.40 22.02 12.19
N GLY A 138 25.30 22.72 12.89
CA GLY A 138 25.88 24.01 12.49
C GLY A 138 25.64 25.12 13.51
N GLU A 139 25.77 26.36 13.06
CA GLU A 139 25.65 27.57 13.90
C GLU A 139 24.57 28.51 13.34
N LEU A 140 23.78 29.13 14.22
CA LEU A 140 22.79 30.15 13.90
C LEU A 140 23.02 31.39 14.76
N ASN A 141 23.27 32.52 14.12
CA ASN A 141 23.50 33.81 14.76
C ASN A 141 22.22 34.67 14.74
N VAL A 142 21.81 35.14 15.91
CA VAL A 142 20.63 36.00 16.08
C VAL A 142 20.95 37.19 16.98
N CYS A 143 20.16 38.25 16.85
CA CYS A 143 20.23 39.42 17.73
C CYS A 143 18.84 39.69 18.31
N LEU A 144 18.75 39.83 19.64
CA LEU A 144 17.51 40.09 20.36
C LEU A 144 17.47 41.56 20.80
N ASP A 145 16.35 42.22 20.55
CA ASP A 145 16.17 43.63 20.89
C ASP A 145 14.72 43.94 21.32
N GLY A 146 14.56 44.86 22.27
CA GLY A 146 13.28 45.45 22.63
C GLY A 146 12.56 44.88 23.86
N LEU A 147 13.20 44.02 24.68
CA LEU A 147 12.60 43.53 25.93
C LEU A 147 13.37 44.01 27.17
N VAL A 148 12.71 44.81 28.01
CA VAL A 148 13.24 45.33 29.27
C VAL A 148 12.31 44.92 30.42
N VAL A 149 12.86 44.24 31.42
CA VAL A 149 12.11 43.67 32.54
C VAL A 149 12.84 43.99 33.85
N ASP A 150 12.12 44.54 34.83
CA ASP A 150 12.64 44.68 36.19
C ASP A 150 12.66 43.30 36.86
N LEU A 151 13.84 42.69 36.95
CA LEU A 151 14.07 41.37 37.53
C LEU A 151 13.63 41.28 39.00
N GLY A 152 13.44 42.41 39.70
CA GLY A 152 12.93 42.46 41.07
C GLY A 152 11.42 42.19 41.22
N SER A 153 10.66 42.20 40.11
CA SER A 153 9.20 42.04 40.09
C SER A 153 8.71 40.65 39.64
N LEU A 154 9.62 39.77 39.22
CA LEU A 154 9.31 38.42 38.77
C LEU A 154 9.20 37.48 39.99
N PRO A 155 8.15 36.64 40.11
CA PRO A 155 8.01 35.75 41.26
C PRO A 155 9.20 34.78 41.32
N ASN A 156 9.97 34.87 42.41
CA ASN A 156 11.04 33.93 42.74
C ASN A 156 10.42 32.53 42.94
N GLY A 157 10.63 31.63 41.97
CA GLY A 157 10.24 30.24 42.10
C GLY A 157 11.11 29.53 43.15
N SER A 158 10.65 29.47 44.40
CA SER A 158 10.78 28.26 45.24
C SER A 158 9.91 28.37 46.51
N ALA A 159 8.80 27.64 46.51
CA ALA A 159 8.23 27.04 47.71
C ALA A 159 7.81 25.62 47.34
N ALA A 160 8.63 24.65 47.76
CA ALA A 160 8.41 23.23 47.60
C ALA A 160 7.56 22.67 48.76
N ALA A 161 6.70 21.71 48.43
CA ALA A 161 6.32 20.56 49.25
C ALA A 161 5.77 19.51 48.28
N ASP A 162 6.15 18.24 48.23
CA ASP A 162 7.21 17.43 48.84
C ASP A 162 7.22 16.11 48.02
N MET A 163 8.30 15.33 48.11
CA MET A 163 8.60 14.01 47.53
C MET A 163 9.81 14.02 46.60
N GLY A 164 10.98 13.88 47.22
CA GLY A 164 12.28 13.84 46.58
C GLY A 164 12.59 12.57 45.80
N VAL A 165 13.58 12.69 44.92
CA VAL A 165 14.33 11.56 44.36
C VAL A 165 15.81 11.92 44.46
N CYS A 166 16.53 11.20 45.31
CA CYS A 166 17.99 11.18 45.37
C CYS A 166 18.50 10.17 44.33
N TYR A 167 19.47 10.56 43.51
CA TYR A 167 20.32 9.59 42.81
C TYR A 167 21.39 9.05 43.77
N PRO A 168 21.78 7.77 43.62
CA PRO A 168 23.18 7.56 43.28
C PRO A 168 23.45 6.44 42.26
N SER A 169 24.67 6.55 41.76
CA SER A 169 25.56 5.69 40.98
C SER A 169 25.44 4.16 41.01
N ALA A 170 26.03 3.59 39.96
CA ALA A 170 26.40 2.19 39.67
C ALA A 170 26.63 1.24 40.86
N ASP A 171 25.96 0.08 40.82
CA ASP A 171 26.55 -1.27 40.87
C ASP A 171 25.46 -2.34 40.55
N THR A 172 25.85 -3.34 39.75
CA THR A 172 25.14 -4.58 39.31
C THR A 172 24.57 -5.48 40.43
N PRO A 173 23.80 -6.59 40.17
CA PRO A 173 23.05 -7.04 38.98
C PRO A 173 21.56 -7.42 39.27
N LEU A 174 20.78 -7.66 38.20
CA LEU A 174 19.37 -8.10 38.25
C LEU A 174 19.22 -9.63 38.43
N SER A 175 18.34 -10.04 39.34
CA SER A 175 17.64 -11.34 39.29
C SER A 175 16.17 -11.21 39.72
N LEU A 176 15.28 -11.56 38.78
CA LEU A 176 14.03 -12.32 38.91
C LEU A 176 12.88 -11.89 39.87
N LEU A 177 11.70 -11.81 39.23
CA LEU A 177 10.36 -12.33 39.60
C LEU A 177 9.26 -11.40 40.17
N ALA A 178 8.20 -11.30 39.33
CA ALA A 178 6.81 -11.74 39.60
C ALA A 178 5.73 -10.72 40.05
N SER A 179 4.76 -10.55 39.13
CA SER A 179 3.28 -10.63 39.27
C SER A 179 2.54 -9.90 40.41
N SER A 180 1.48 -9.16 40.06
CA SER A 180 0.08 -9.65 40.15
C SER A 180 -0.96 -8.53 39.88
N LEU A 181 -2.12 -8.96 39.38
CA LEU A 181 -3.34 -8.23 39.04
C LEU A 181 -4.16 -7.80 40.27
N CYS A 182 -4.98 -6.74 40.16
CA CYS A 182 -6.46 -6.73 40.32
C CYS A 182 -7.08 -5.32 40.59
N PRO A 183 -8.42 -5.14 40.41
CA PRO A 183 -9.08 -3.91 39.95
C PRO A 183 -10.01 -3.23 40.98
N VAL A 184 -10.67 -2.12 40.59
CA VAL A 184 -11.60 -1.34 41.44
C VAL A 184 -13.04 -1.29 40.86
N LEU A 185 -14.00 -1.44 41.77
CA LEU A 185 -15.46 -1.39 41.65
C LEU A 185 -16.03 -0.01 42.06
N GLY A 186 -17.23 0.32 41.58
CA GLY A 186 -18.10 1.37 42.14
C GLY A 186 -19.58 0.97 42.05
N LYS A 187 -20.26 0.98 43.19
CA LYS A 187 -21.58 0.39 43.53
C LYS A 187 -22.57 1.50 43.91
N VAL A 188 -23.89 1.36 43.69
CA VAL A 188 -24.98 1.74 44.65
C VAL A 188 -26.27 0.94 44.35
N GLU A 189 -26.94 0.49 45.43
CA GLU A 189 -28.14 -0.36 45.59
C GLU A 189 -29.50 0.36 45.49
N LEU A 190 -30.60 -0.41 45.30
CA LEU A 190 -31.69 -0.59 46.30
C LEU A 190 -32.83 -1.55 45.87
N THR A 191 -33.02 -2.58 46.71
CA THR A 191 -34.27 -3.26 47.17
C THR A 191 -35.17 -4.13 46.28
N ALA A 192 -35.68 -5.19 46.93
CA ALA A 192 -36.37 -6.37 46.43
C ALA A 192 -37.91 -6.33 46.56
N ASN A 193 -38.60 -7.15 45.75
CA ASN A 193 -39.65 -8.11 46.17
C ASN A 193 -40.16 -8.91 44.94
N GLY A 194 -40.41 -10.21 45.12
CA GLY A 194 -40.70 -11.17 44.05
C GLY A 194 -42.18 -11.50 43.82
N LEU A 195 -42.44 -12.37 42.83
CA LEU A 195 -43.50 -13.39 42.84
C LEU A 195 -43.30 -14.41 41.69
N GLU A 196 -43.83 -15.60 41.92
CA GLU A 196 -43.72 -16.88 41.20
C GLU A 196 -44.35 -16.93 39.79
N ASN A 197 -43.83 -17.81 38.92
CA ASN A 197 -44.59 -18.96 38.40
C ASN A 197 -43.72 -19.89 37.52
N GLY A 198 -43.76 -21.18 37.82
CA GLY A 198 -43.04 -22.22 37.07
C GLY A 198 -43.87 -22.89 35.97
N ARG A 199 -43.21 -23.71 35.13
CA ARG A 199 -43.71 -24.98 34.58
C ARG A 199 -42.63 -25.72 33.76
N GLY A 200 -42.28 -26.92 34.24
CA GLY A 200 -42.20 -28.18 33.46
C GLY A 200 -41.01 -28.47 32.54
N GLY A 201 -40.17 -29.46 32.93
CA GLY A 201 -39.32 -30.25 32.02
C GLY A 201 -40.14 -31.28 31.19
N PRO A 202 -39.54 -32.32 30.55
CA PRO A 202 -38.30 -33.01 30.95
C PRO A 202 -37.30 -33.37 29.81
N ALA A 203 -36.20 -33.98 30.24
CA ALA A 203 -35.02 -34.42 29.49
C ALA A 203 -35.20 -35.69 28.62
N ARG A 204 -34.23 -35.93 27.71
CA ARG A 204 -33.85 -37.29 27.28
C ARG A 204 -32.37 -37.41 26.84
N HIS A 205 -31.74 -38.49 27.30
CA HIS A 205 -30.34 -38.90 27.20
C HIS A 205 -29.97 -39.58 25.85
N THR A 206 -28.68 -39.42 25.42
CA THR A 206 -27.66 -40.30 24.72
C THR A 206 -28.10 -41.49 23.82
N PRO A 207 -27.29 -42.09 22.88
CA PRO A 207 -25.80 -42.20 22.78
C PRO A 207 -25.20 -42.17 21.31
N PRO A 208 -23.89 -42.50 21.07
CA PRO A 208 -23.21 -42.43 19.75
C PRO A 208 -22.93 -43.81 19.10
N PRO A 209 -22.46 -43.88 17.83
CA PRO A 209 -21.73 -45.04 17.29
C PRO A 209 -20.34 -44.63 16.71
N SER A 210 -19.19 -45.22 17.06
CA SER A 210 -18.63 -46.59 16.91
C SER A 210 -17.90 -46.86 15.57
N SER A 211 -16.62 -47.20 15.70
CA SER A 211 -15.65 -47.65 14.67
C SER A 211 -16.03 -48.96 13.97
N PRO A 212 -15.32 -49.34 12.89
CA PRO A 212 -15.05 -50.76 12.64
C PRO A 212 -13.57 -51.07 12.35
N SER A 213 -13.12 -52.20 12.90
CA SER A 213 -11.96 -52.97 12.45
C SER A 213 -12.44 -54.17 11.64
N GLY A 214 -11.73 -54.54 10.57
CA GLY A 214 -11.98 -55.74 9.78
C GLY A 214 -10.68 -56.28 9.17
N ARG A 215 -10.43 -57.58 9.36
CA ARG A 215 -9.23 -58.36 8.99
C ARG A 215 -9.14 -58.69 7.48
N SER A 216 -7.89 -58.96 7.09
CA SER A 216 -7.21 -59.52 5.88
C SER A 216 -7.94 -60.54 4.98
N PRO A 217 -7.43 -60.82 3.75
CA PRO A 217 -6.30 -61.76 3.55
C PRO A 217 -5.21 -61.35 2.51
N VAL A 218 -4.13 -62.14 2.50
CA VAL A 218 -2.82 -62.10 1.78
C VAL A 218 -2.94 -62.21 0.24
N PRO A 219 -1.89 -61.86 -0.57
CA PRO A 219 -0.83 -62.83 -0.89
C PRO A 219 0.61 -62.27 -0.91
N SER A 220 1.54 -63.21 -1.05
CA SER A 220 2.98 -63.21 -0.78
C SER A 220 3.91 -62.83 -1.94
N SER A 221 5.17 -62.53 -1.56
CA SER A 221 6.45 -62.50 -2.33
C SER A 221 6.67 -61.32 -3.30
N SER A 222 7.83 -60.64 -3.37
CA SER A 222 9.22 -61.07 -3.17
C SER A 222 10.19 -59.91 -2.87
N SER A 223 11.13 -60.20 -1.96
CA SER A 223 12.51 -59.74 -1.74
C SER A 223 13.15 -58.64 -2.63
N SER A 224 13.79 -57.65 -1.99
CA SER A 224 15.27 -57.54 -1.97
C SER A 224 15.73 -56.47 -0.97
N SER A 225 16.66 -56.88 -0.10
CA SER A 225 17.19 -56.15 1.04
C SER A 225 18.56 -55.55 0.75
N SER A 226 18.82 -54.36 1.30
CA SER A 226 20.13 -53.76 1.54
C SER A 226 21.08 -54.69 2.33
N PRO A 227 22.40 -54.42 2.30
CA PRO A 227 23.10 -54.41 3.58
C PRO A 227 24.19 -53.33 3.72
N SER A 228 24.42 -52.96 4.98
CA SER A 228 25.64 -52.37 5.58
C SER A 228 25.53 -52.62 7.10
N PRO A 229 26.58 -52.49 7.93
CA PRO A 229 27.94 -53.03 7.87
C PRO A 229 28.40 -53.66 9.22
N GLY A 230 29.59 -54.26 9.26
CA GLY A 230 30.34 -54.66 10.48
C GLY A 230 31.69 -55.28 10.07
N GLN A 231 32.81 -55.26 10.81
CA GLN A 231 33.19 -54.75 12.13
C GLN A 231 34.76 -54.83 12.24
N ASP A 232 35.35 -54.10 13.20
CA ASP A 232 36.67 -54.30 13.88
C ASP A 232 38.00 -54.05 13.12
N ALA A 233 39.12 -53.59 13.72
CA ALA A 233 39.50 -52.89 14.97
C ALA A 233 41.05 -52.63 14.93
N LEU A 234 41.53 -51.78 15.85
CA LEU A 234 42.91 -51.57 16.37
C LEU A 234 43.73 -50.32 15.94
N ALA A 235 44.17 -49.63 17.01
CA ALA A 235 44.95 -48.38 17.15
C ALA A 235 46.49 -48.62 17.01
N PRO A 236 47.47 -47.73 17.34
CA PRO A 236 47.45 -46.58 18.28
C PRO A 236 48.22 -45.28 17.89
N ALA A 237 48.06 -44.24 18.72
CA ALA A 237 48.87 -42.99 18.78
C ALA A 237 50.23 -43.21 19.50
N PRO A 238 51.23 -42.28 19.43
CA PRO A 238 51.34 -41.10 20.34
C PRO A 238 52.20 -39.92 19.73
N PRO A 239 52.83 -38.99 20.51
CA PRO A 239 52.32 -38.00 21.48
C PRO A 239 52.76 -36.52 21.17
N ALA A 240 52.37 -35.61 22.06
CA ALA A 240 52.67 -34.17 22.10
C ALA A 240 54.00 -33.79 22.79
N GLU A 241 54.57 -32.63 22.44
CA GLU A 241 55.54 -31.81 23.20
C GLU A 241 55.54 -30.41 22.52
N SER A 242 55.26 -29.26 23.15
CA SER A 242 55.86 -28.51 24.28
C SER A 242 56.42 -27.17 23.75
N ARG A 243 56.15 -26.09 24.50
CA ARG A 243 56.40 -24.67 24.20
C ARG A 243 57.91 -24.36 24.29
N PRO A 244 58.40 -23.26 23.69
CA PRO A 244 58.75 -22.15 24.59
C PRO A 244 58.45 -20.74 24.05
N THR A 245 58.17 -19.87 25.00
CA THR A 245 58.20 -18.40 24.95
C THR A 245 59.62 -17.88 24.75
N SER A 246 59.82 -16.88 23.86
CA SER A 246 60.81 -15.82 24.08
C SER A 246 60.41 -14.53 23.37
N THR A 247 60.59 -13.45 24.13
CA THR A 247 60.26 -12.06 23.86
C THR A 247 61.37 -11.41 23.05
N SER A 248 61.03 -10.63 22.01
CA SER A 248 61.91 -9.57 21.50
C SER A 248 61.08 -8.41 20.95
N SER A 249 61.04 -7.34 21.74
CA SER A 249 60.61 -6.00 21.37
C SER A 249 61.65 -5.34 20.45
N SER A 250 61.19 -4.73 19.35
CA SER A 250 61.89 -3.68 18.62
C SER A 250 60.86 -2.80 17.89
N GLU A 251 61.13 -1.51 17.88
CA GLU A 251 60.18 -0.40 17.77
C GLU A 251 59.68 -0.05 16.35
N GLN A 252 58.47 0.53 16.35
CA GLN A 252 57.97 1.63 15.51
C GLN A 252 58.22 1.64 13.99
N THR A 253 57.12 1.63 13.22
CA THR A 253 56.77 2.78 12.37
C THR A 253 55.27 2.75 12.02
N SER A 254 54.69 3.94 12.09
CA SER A 254 53.28 4.29 12.04
C SER A 254 52.71 4.39 10.62
N SER A 255 51.51 3.84 10.42
CA SER A 255 50.47 4.46 9.57
C SER A 255 49.10 3.81 9.85
N THR A 256 48.51 4.11 11.00
CA THR A 256 47.11 3.75 11.27
C THR A 256 46.22 4.87 10.74
N SER A 257 45.63 4.67 9.57
CA SER A 257 44.43 5.38 9.17
C SER A 257 43.28 4.89 10.04
N THR A 258 42.88 5.71 11.02
CA THR A 258 41.70 5.51 11.85
C THR A 258 40.46 5.70 10.99
N GLU A 259 39.89 4.62 10.45
CA GLU A 259 38.52 4.66 9.95
C GLU A 259 37.53 4.73 11.12
N PRO A 260 36.49 5.57 11.04
CA PRO A 260 35.56 5.77 12.15
C PRO A 260 34.60 4.58 12.28
N ALA A 261 34.23 4.28 13.53
CA ALA A 261 33.34 3.20 13.93
C ALA A 261 31.93 3.34 13.33
N THR A 262 31.67 2.73 12.16
CA THR A 262 30.31 2.58 11.58
C THR A 262 29.98 1.17 11.09
N ASP A 263 30.77 0.17 11.46
CA ASP A 263 30.78 -1.14 10.79
C ASP A 263 30.15 -2.33 11.53
N SER A 264 29.39 -2.11 12.61
CA SER A 264 28.66 -3.21 13.24
C SER A 264 27.38 -3.55 12.46
N LEU A 265 27.29 -4.77 11.94
CA LEU A 265 26.04 -5.35 11.44
C LEU A 265 25.07 -5.65 12.61
N PRO A 266 23.75 -5.72 12.38
CA PRO A 266 22.81 -6.17 13.41
C PRO A 266 23.16 -7.56 13.93
N ALA A 267 22.78 -7.87 15.18
CA ALA A 267 23.07 -9.16 15.79
C ALA A 267 22.56 -10.33 14.94
N GLY A 268 23.38 -11.36 14.76
CA GLY A 268 23.07 -12.54 13.92
C GLY A 268 23.47 -12.40 12.44
N TRP A 269 23.79 -11.19 11.97
CA TRP A 269 24.18 -10.96 10.58
C TRP A 269 25.67 -11.07 10.33
N GLU A 270 26.05 -11.77 9.26
CA GLU A 270 27.42 -11.90 8.78
C GLU A 270 27.53 -11.44 7.33
N LYS A 271 28.60 -10.71 6.99
CA LYS A 271 28.97 -10.37 5.61
C LYS A 271 29.79 -11.52 5.01
N ARG A 272 29.37 -12.01 3.85
CA ARG A 272 30.05 -13.06 3.07
C ARG A 272 30.36 -12.62 1.65
N VAL A 273 31.17 -13.41 0.97
CA VAL A 273 31.61 -13.19 -0.42
C VAL A 273 31.23 -14.42 -1.23
N ASP A 274 30.58 -14.22 -2.37
CA ASP A 274 30.23 -15.33 -3.27
C ASP A 274 31.43 -15.76 -4.14
N GLN A 275 31.25 -16.80 -4.96
CA GLN A 275 32.30 -17.31 -5.85
C GLN A 275 32.76 -16.29 -6.90
N ARG A 276 32.01 -15.21 -7.11
CA ARG A 276 32.29 -14.14 -8.07
C ARG A 276 32.87 -12.90 -7.40
N GLY A 277 33.20 -12.97 -6.10
CA GLY A 277 33.77 -11.85 -5.35
C GLY A 277 32.75 -10.80 -4.89
N ARG A 278 31.45 -11.08 -4.99
CA ARG A 278 30.37 -10.14 -4.62
C ARG A 278 30.00 -10.31 -3.16
N PHE A 279 29.74 -9.21 -2.47
CA PHE A 279 29.30 -9.24 -1.08
C PHE A 279 27.81 -9.58 -0.97
N TYR A 280 27.47 -10.43 -0.01
CA TYR A 280 26.10 -10.71 0.42
C TYR A 280 26.07 -10.88 1.93
N TYR A 281 24.88 -10.88 2.53
CA TYR A 281 24.71 -10.92 3.98
C TYR A 281 23.84 -12.10 4.37
N VAL A 282 24.18 -12.74 5.49
CA VAL A 282 23.48 -13.92 6.00
C VAL A 282 23.12 -13.72 7.46
N ASP A 283 21.86 -13.93 7.79
CA ASP A 283 21.39 -14.05 9.17
C ASP A 283 21.46 -15.51 9.60
N HIS A 284 22.26 -15.78 10.62
CA HIS A 284 22.40 -17.13 11.19
C HIS A 284 21.20 -17.58 12.02
N ASN A 285 20.39 -16.64 12.53
CA ASN A 285 19.24 -16.95 13.35
C ASN A 285 18.08 -17.47 12.49
N THR A 286 17.76 -16.74 11.42
CA THR A 286 16.64 -17.08 10.52
C THR A 286 17.08 -17.87 9.28
N ARG A 287 18.40 -18.04 9.06
CA ARG A 287 19.00 -18.60 7.83
C ARG A 287 18.64 -17.80 6.57
N THR A 288 18.30 -16.53 6.74
CA THR A 288 17.92 -15.64 5.64
C THR A 288 19.14 -15.00 5.01
N THR A 289 19.12 -14.79 3.71
CA THR A 289 20.19 -14.10 2.97
C THR A 289 19.66 -12.88 2.25
N THR A 290 20.47 -11.83 2.13
CA THR A 290 20.14 -10.65 1.31
C THR A 290 21.40 -10.05 0.67
N TRP A 291 21.21 -9.35 -0.45
CA TRP A 291 22.27 -8.59 -1.11
C TRP A 291 22.47 -7.19 -0.52
N GLN A 292 21.44 -6.67 0.16
CA GLN A 292 21.51 -5.36 0.81
C GLN A 292 22.14 -5.45 2.20
N ARG A 293 23.00 -4.49 2.56
CA ARG A 293 23.55 -4.42 3.92
C ARG A 293 22.40 -4.25 4.92
N PRO A 294 22.19 -5.21 5.84
CA PRO A 294 21.11 -5.14 6.81
C PRO A 294 21.35 -3.98 7.78
N THR A 295 20.30 -3.20 8.03
CA THR A 295 20.26 -2.14 9.04
C THR A 295 19.26 -2.53 10.12
N ALA A 296 19.32 -1.86 11.29
CA ALA A 296 18.31 -2.08 12.33
C ALA A 296 16.89 -1.81 11.83
N GLU A 297 16.71 -0.89 10.87
CA GLU A 297 15.43 -0.61 10.23
C GLU A 297 15.00 -1.72 9.27
N SER A 298 15.89 -2.21 8.41
CA SER A 298 15.54 -3.28 7.47
C SER A 298 15.20 -4.58 8.20
N VAL A 299 15.87 -4.87 9.32
CA VAL A 299 15.56 -6.03 10.17
C VAL A 299 14.18 -5.89 10.81
N ARG A 300 13.82 -4.73 11.37
CA ARG A 300 12.47 -4.49 11.91
C ARG A 300 11.39 -4.63 10.84
N ASN A 301 11.62 -4.11 9.64
CA ASN A 301 10.69 -4.22 8.52
C ASN A 301 10.49 -5.70 8.13
N TYR A 302 11.56 -6.48 8.11
CA TYR A 302 11.51 -7.92 7.84
C TYR A 302 10.76 -8.70 8.93
N GLU A 303 11.00 -8.40 10.21
CA GLU A 303 10.29 -9.02 11.34
C GLU A 303 8.78 -8.71 11.29
N GLN A 304 8.39 -7.48 10.95
CA GLN A 304 6.98 -7.11 10.76
C GLN A 304 6.34 -7.89 9.61
N TRP A 305 7.03 -8.01 8.48
CA TRP A 305 6.58 -8.81 7.33
C TRP A 305 6.42 -10.29 7.71
N GLN A 306 7.37 -10.86 8.46
CA GLN A 306 7.27 -12.24 8.96
C GLN A 306 6.07 -12.43 9.91
N SER A 307 5.83 -11.47 10.81
CA SER A 307 4.67 -11.52 11.72
C SER A 307 3.35 -11.50 10.95
N GLN A 308 3.23 -10.68 9.90
CA GLN A 308 2.06 -10.67 9.02
C GLN A 308 1.91 -12.00 8.29
N ARG A 309 3.01 -12.58 7.80
CA ARG A 309 3.03 -13.89 7.16
C ARG A 309 2.52 -15.00 8.10
N SER A 310 2.82 -14.94 9.39
CA SER A 310 2.33 -15.93 10.36
C SER A 310 0.81 -15.88 10.57
N GLN A 311 0.15 -14.77 10.23
CA GLN A 311 -1.31 -14.60 10.33
C GLN A 311 -2.05 -15.11 9.09
N LEU A 312 -1.35 -15.60 8.06
CA LEU A 312 -1.93 -16.01 6.77
C LEU A 312 -2.86 -17.23 6.83
N GLN A 313 -2.82 -18.04 7.90
CA GLN A 313 -3.78 -19.15 8.06
C GLN A 313 -5.24 -18.66 8.13
N GLY A 314 -5.49 -17.49 8.73
CA GLY A 314 -6.81 -16.86 8.73
C GLY A 314 -7.17 -16.23 7.38
N ALA A 315 -6.19 -15.61 6.73
CA ALA A 315 -6.36 -14.96 5.43
C ALA A 315 -6.66 -15.96 4.30
N MET A 316 -6.10 -17.17 4.35
CA MET A 316 -6.34 -18.20 3.32
C MET A 316 -7.81 -18.63 3.26
N HIS A 317 -8.53 -18.66 4.39
CA HIS A 317 -9.94 -18.99 4.38
C HIS A 317 -10.76 -17.92 3.63
N GLN A 318 -10.54 -16.64 3.94
CA GLN A 318 -11.19 -15.53 3.23
C GLN A 318 -10.78 -15.48 1.75
N PHE A 319 -9.50 -15.71 1.46
CA PHE A 319 -8.98 -15.78 0.10
C PHE A 319 -9.66 -16.89 -0.73
N SER A 320 -9.93 -18.04 -0.11
CA SER A 320 -10.62 -19.15 -0.78
C SER A 320 -12.08 -18.86 -1.14
N GLN A 321 -12.71 -17.88 -0.48
CA GLN A 321 -14.06 -17.41 -0.76
C GLN A 321 -14.12 -16.41 -1.91
N ARG A 322 -12.97 -15.92 -2.40
CA ARG A 322 -12.94 -14.99 -3.53
C ARG A 322 -13.45 -15.66 -4.81
N PHE A 323 -14.14 -14.89 -5.63
CA PHE A 323 -14.76 -15.36 -6.86
C PHE A 323 -14.70 -14.27 -7.94
N LEU A 324 -15.01 -14.61 -9.19
CA LEU A 324 -15.30 -13.60 -10.22
C LEU A 324 -16.68 -13.87 -10.78
N TYR A 325 -16.73 -14.76 -11.75
CA TYR A 325 -17.95 -15.39 -12.20
C TYR A 325 -17.67 -16.88 -12.08
N GLN A 326 -18.54 -17.60 -11.36
CA GLN A 326 -18.37 -19.04 -11.19
C GLN A 326 -18.21 -19.69 -12.58
N SER A 327 -17.13 -20.45 -12.77
CA SER A 327 -17.27 -21.65 -13.59
C SER A 327 -18.20 -22.55 -12.79
N SER A 328 -19.48 -22.54 -13.15
CA SER A 328 -20.41 -23.56 -12.70
C SER A 328 -19.69 -24.90 -12.84
N GLY A 329 -19.49 -25.62 -11.73
CA GLY A 329 -19.07 -27.02 -11.74
C GLY A 329 -20.20 -27.95 -12.23
N ALA A 330 -21.31 -27.39 -12.70
CA ALA A 330 -22.22 -28.06 -13.61
C ALA A 330 -21.51 -28.23 -14.97
N PRO A 331 -21.74 -29.33 -15.70
CA PRO A 331 -21.26 -29.41 -17.08
C PRO A 331 -21.67 -28.12 -17.76
N VAL A 332 -20.66 -27.44 -18.31
CA VAL A 332 -20.86 -26.26 -19.12
C VAL A 332 -21.74 -26.71 -20.29
N GLU A 333 -23.04 -26.53 -20.15
CA GLU A 333 -23.86 -26.22 -21.30
C GLU A 333 -23.44 -24.82 -21.72
N ASN A 334 -22.27 -24.78 -22.37
CA ASN A 334 -21.96 -23.83 -23.42
C ASN A 334 -23.04 -24.08 -24.45
N ASP A 335 -24.20 -23.53 -24.18
CA ASP A 335 -25.27 -23.52 -25.13
C ASP A 335 -25.09 -22.24 -25.93
N PRO A 336 -24.55 -22.32 -27.16
CA PRO A 336 -24.36 -21.16 -28.01
C PRO A 336 -25.67 -20.41 -28.31
N LEU A 337 -26.83 -20.95 -27.92
CA LEU A 337 -28.16 -20.41 -28.17
C LEU A 337 -28.79 -19.68 -26.95
N GLY A 338 -28.07 -19.51 -25.84
CA GLY A 338 -28.57 -18.77 -24.66
C GLY A 338 -29.57 -19.56 -23.82
N ALA A 339 -30.39 -18.91 -22.99
CA ALA A 339 -31.37 -19.60 -22.13
C ALA A 339 -32.56 -20.19 -22.92
N LEU A 340 -33.11 -21.32 -22.46
CA LEU A 340 -34.33 -21.89 -23.05
C LEU A 340 -35.53 -20.93 -22.93
N PRO A 341 -36.47 -20.92 -23.90
CA PRO A 341 -37.66 -20.08 -23.82
C PRO A 341 -38.50 -20.35 -22.56
N PRO A 342 -39.22 -19.35 -22.02
CA PRO A 342 -40.03 -19.52 -20.82
C PRO A 342 -41.01 -20.69 -20.91
N GLY A 343 -40.98 -21.57 -19.90
CA GLY A 343 -41.81 -22.78 -19.85
C GLY A 343 -41.18 -24.02 -20.50
N TRP A 344 -39.94 -23.93 -21.00
CA TRP A 344 -39.18 -25.10 -21.48
C TRP A 344 -38.15 -25.56 -20.46
N GLU A 345 -38.01 -26.88 -20.31
CA GLU A 345 -37.05 -27.52 -19.41
C GLU A 345 -36.25 -28.58 -20.17
N LYS A 346 -34.93 -28.57 -20.02
CA LYS A 346 -34.06 -29.60 -20.56
C LYS A 346 -33.97 -30.77 -19.57
N ARG A 347 -34.14 -31.98 -20.08
CA ARG A 347 -33.98 -33.23 -19.31
C ARG A 347 -33.09 -34.21 -20.04
N GLN A 348 -32.55 -35.17 -19.30
CA GLN A 348 -31.66 -36.20 -19.83
C GLN A 348 -32.12 -37.56 -19.32
N ASP A 349 -32.28 -38.51 -20.24
CA ASP A 349 -32.56 -39.91 -19.93
C ASP A 349 -31.56 -40.81 -20.69
N ASN A 350 -30.92 -41.74 -19.98
CA ASN A 350 -29.90 -42.66 -20.50
C ASN A 350 -28.82 -41.99 -21.39
N GLY A 351 -28.37 -40.80 -20.99
CA GLY A 351 -27.34 -40.05 -21.72
C GLY A 351 -27.88 -39.21 -22.89
N ARG A 352 -29.14 -39.37 -23.29
CA ARG A 352 -29.77 -38.63 -24.39
C ARG A 352 -30.62 -37.48 -23.85
N VAL A 353 -30.42 -36.30 -24.43
CA VAL A 353 -31.11 -35.07 -24.07
C VAL A 353 -32.49 -34.99 -24.74
N TYR A 354 -33.49 -34.52 -24.01
CA TYR A 354 -34.81 -34.13 -24.54
C TYR A 354 -35.33 -32.88 -23.83
N PHE A 355 -36.31 -32.20 -24.42
CA PHE A 355 -36.84 -30.92 -23.97
C PHE A 355 -38.33 -31.04 -23.67
N VAL A 356 -38.75 -30.53 -22.52
CA VAL A 356 -40.13 -30.55 -22.03
C VAL A 356 -40.70 -29.14 -22.07
N ASN A 357 -41.83 -28.96 -22.75
CA ASN A 357 -42.59 -27.73 -22.71
C ASN A 357 -43.71 -27.86 -21.68
N HIS A 358 -43.60 -27.14 -20.56
CA HIS A 358 -44.59 -27.10 -19.48
C HIS A 358 -45.87 -26.35 -19.86
N ASN A 359 -45.80 -25.44 -20.84
CA ASN A 359 -46.95 -24.66 -21.31
C ASN A 359 -47.87 -25.52 -22.19
N THR A 360 -47.31 -26.38 -23.03
CA THR A 360 -48.07 -27.28 -23.92
C THR A 360 -48.13 -28.72 -23.42
N ARG A 361 -47.42 -29.05 -22.35
CA ARG A 361 -47.25 -30.40 -21.79
C ARG A 361 -46.75 -31.42 -22.84
N THR A 362 -45.84 -30.99 -23.70
CA THR A 362 -45.23 -31.83 -24.74
C THR A 362 -43.75 -32.02 -24.51
N THR A 363 -43.19 -33.11 -25.03
CA THR A 363 -41.76 -33.42 -24.99
C THR A 363 -41.22 -33.58 -26.40
N GLN A 364 -40.00 -33.13 -26.67
CA GLN A 364 -39.34 -33.28 -27.96
C GLN A 364 -37.85 -33.56 -27.81
N TRP A 365 -37.25 -34.16 -28.83
CA TRP A 365 -35.83 -34.50 -28.82
C TRP A 365 -34.96 -33.38 -29.39
N GLU A 366 -35.51 -32.59 -30.30
CA GLU A 366 -34.83 -31.43 -30.87
C GLU A 366 -34.96 -30.22 -29.95
N ASP A 367 -33.92 -29.40 -29.90
CA ASP A 367 -33.91 -28.19 -29.08
C ASP A 367 -34.92 -27.17 -29.63
N PRO A 368 -35.84 -26.64 -28.81
CA PRO A 368 -36.82 -25.65 -29.25
C PRO A 368 -36.17 -24.36 -29.79
N ARG A 369 -34.90 -24.08 -29.46
CA ARG A 369 -34.13 -22.97 -30.04
C ARG A 369 -33.59 -23.26 -31.44
N THR A 370 -33.59 -24.52 -31.86
CA THR A 370 -33.09 -24.95 -33.19
C THR A 370 -34.19 -25.20 -34.20
N GLN A 371 -35.45 -25.27 -33.76
CA GLN A 371 -36.59 -25.46 -34.66
C GLN A 371 -37.08 -24.11 -35.19
N GLY A 372 -36.79 -23.86 -36.47
CA GLY A 372 -37.24 -22.66 -37.21
C GLY A 372 -36.17 -21.61 -37.47
N MET A 373 -34.93 -21.81 -37.02
CA MET A 373 -33.81 -20.90 -37.28
C MET A 373 -32.90 -21.44 -38.39
N ILE A 374 -32.94 -20.76 -39.52
CA ILE A 374 -31.92 -20.82 -40.57
C ILE A 374 -30.54 -20.59 -39.93
N GLN A 375 -29.54 -21.38 -40.34
CA GLN A 375 -28.14 -21.29 -39.93
C GLN A 375 -27.68 -19.84 -39.83
N GLU A 376 -27.62 -19.27 -38.63
CA GLU A 376 -27.04 -17.94 -38.45
C GLU A 376 -25.52 -18.08 -38.26
N PRO A 377 -24.68 -17.41 -39.07
CA PRO A 377 -23.24 -17.41 -38.88
C PRO A 377 -22.84 -16.73 -37.56
N PRO A 378 -21.62 -17.00 -37.03
CA PRO A 378 -21.12 -16.33 -35.84
C PRO A 378 -21.06 -14.81 -36.04
N LEU A 379 -21.27 -14.04 -34.97
CA LEU A 379 -21.13 -12.58 -35.00
C LEU A 379 -19.70 -12.19 -35.41
N PRO A 380 -19.51 -11.07 -36.14
CA PRO A 380 -18.18 -10.56 -36.44
C PRO A 380 -17.37 -10.28 -35.18
N PRO A 381 -16.02 -10.33 -35.22
CA PRO A 381 -15.18 -10.00 -34.07
C PRO A 381 -15.51 -8.63 -33.47
N GLY A 382 -15.71 -8.61 -32.15
CA GLY A 382 -16.08 -7.39 -31.42
C GLY A 382 -17.58 -7.07 -31.40
N TRP A 383 -18.45 -7.95 -31.88
CA TRP A 383 -19.90 -7.80 -31.75
C TRP A 383 -20.49 -8.74 -30.70
N GLU A 384 -21.40 -8.23 -29.87
CA GLU A 384 -22.13 -8.97 -28.84
C GLU A 384 -23.65 -8.82 -29.06
N MET A 385 -24.43 -9.87 -28.78
CA MET A 385 -25.90 -9.80 -28.76
C MET A 385 -26.40 -9.76 -27.31
N LYS A 386 -27.26 -8.81 -26.99
CA LYS A 386 -27.91 -8.64 -25.68
C LYS A 386 -29.43 -8.55 -25.83
N TYR A 387 -30.13 -8.57 -24.70
CA TYR A 387 -31.57 -8.35 -24.61
C TYR A 387 -31.87 -7.15 -23.70
N THR A 388 -32.85 -6.34 -24.07
CA THR A 388 -33.39 -5.30 -23.17
C THR A 388 -34.15 -5.96 -22.01
N ALA A 389 -34.52 -5.18 -20.98
CA ALA A 389 -35.33 -5.68 -19.86
C ALA A 389 -36.68 -6.25 -20.33
N GLU A 390 -37.17 -5.80 -21.48
CA GLU A 390 -38.38 -6.23 -22.16
C GLU A 390 -38.16 -7.44 -23.09
N GLY A 391 -36.94 -8.00 -23.11
CA GLY A 391 -36.60 -9.19 -23.91
C GLY A 391 -36.34 -8.90 -25.40
N VAL A 392 -36.10 -7.65 -25.80
CA VAL A 392 -35.82 -7.28 -27.20
C VAL A 392 -34.34 -7.46 -27.51
N ARG A 393 -34.01 -8.21 -28.57
CA ARG A 393 -32.61 -8.42 -28.99
C ARG A 393 -32.00 -7.13 -29.53
N TYR A 394 -30.78 -6.80 -29.12
CA TYR A 394 -29.96 -5.73 -29.68
C TYR A 394 -28.50 -6.17 -29.76
N PHE A 395 -27.71 -5.48 -30.56
CA PHE A 395 -26.31 -5.78 -30.84
C PHE A 395 -25.43 -4.65 -30.34
N VAL A 396 -24.31 -5.02 -29.71
CA VAL A 396 -23.30 -4.10 -29.19
C VAL A 396 -22.08 -4.24 -30.09
N ASP A 397 -21.68 -3.14 -30.76
CA ASP A 397 -20.43 -3.08 -31.50
C ASP A 397 -19.34 -2.55 -30.57
N HIS A 398 -18.51 -3.45 -30.07
CA HIS A 398 -17.37 -3.08 -29.25
C HIS A 398 -16.34 -2.27 -30.03
N ASN A 399 -16.22 -2.38 -31.35
CA ASN A 399 -15.21 -1.66 -32.12
C ASN A 399 -15.55 -0.15 -32.22
N SER A 400 -16.79 0.20 -32.53
CA SER A 400 -17.24 1.59 -32.66
C SER A 400 -17.79 2.22 -31.37
N ARG A 401 -17.90 1.43 -30.30
CA ARG A 401 -18.52 1.84 -29.03
C ARG A 401 -19.99 2.22 -29.15
N THR A 402 -20.74 1.47 -29.96
CA THR A 402 -22.16 1.75 -30.23
C THR A 402 -23.03 0.52 -30.00
N THR A 403 -24.34 0.76 -29.92
CA THR A 403 -25.37 -0.26 -29.78
C THR A 403 -26.42 -0.05 -30.86
N THR A 404 -26.90 -1.13 -31.46
CA THR A 404 -27.86 -1.07 -32.56
C THR A 404 -28.82 -2.25 -32.48
N PHE A 405 -30.07 -2.06 -32.90
CA PHE A 405 -31.00 -3.18 -33.08
C PHE A 405 -30.74 -3.93 -34.40
N LYS A 406 -29.86 -3.40 -35.26
CA LYS A 406 -29.50 -4.01 -36.54
C LYS A 406 -28.47 -5.11 -36.35
N ASP A 407 -28.78 -6.28 -36.90
CA ASP A 407 -27.87 -7.41 -36.91
C ASP A 407 -26.67 -7.12 -37.82
N PRO A 408 -25.42 -7.26 -37.34
CA PRO A 408 -24.23 -7.01 -38.14
C PRO A 408 -23.92 -8.10 -39.17
N ARG A 409 -24.64 -9.23 -39.15
CA ARG A 409 -24.39 -10.35 -40.07
C ARG A 409 -25.00 -10.09 -41.45
N PRO A 410 -24.28 -10.34 -42.55
CA PRO A 410 -24.81 -10.18 -43.90
C PRO A 410 -26.04 -11.08 -44.12
N GLY A 411 -27.17 -10.49 -44.52
CA GLY A 411 -28.39 -11.22 -44.87
C GLY A 411 -29.52 -11.22 -43.83
N PHE A 412 -29.33 -10.61 -42.66
CA PHE A 412 -30.39 -10.45 -41.65
C PHE A 412 -31.05 -9.07 -41.75
N GLU A 413 -32.21 -9.00 -42.41
CA GLU A 413 -33.02 -7.77 -42.39
C GLU A 413 -33.73 -7.61 -41.04
N SER A 414 -33.62 -6.40 -40.46
CA SER A 414 -34.14 -6.11 -39.13
C SER A 414 -35.67 -6.04 -39.12
N GLY A 415 -36.30 -6.93 -38.35
CA GLY A 415 -37.73 -6.83 -38.04
C GLY A 415 -38.04 -5.50 -37.35
N SER A 416 -38.93 -4.71 -37.96
CA SER A 416 -39.41 -3.43 -37.46
C SER A 416 -40.22 -3.61 -36.17
N ARG A 417 -39.58 -3.57 -35.00
CA ARG A 417 -40.25 -3.23 -33.74
C ARG A 417 -39.63 -1.96 -33.19
N GLN A 418 -40.32 -0.84 -33.38
CA GLN A 418 -40.07 0.42 -32.69
C GLN A 418 -40.44 0.23 -31.21
N GLY A 419 -39.45 0.11 -30.35
CA GLY A 419 -39.65 0.02 -28.91
C GLY A 419 -38.34 0.20 -28.16
N GLY A 420 -38.08 1.43 -27.72
CA GLY A 420 -36.94 1.80 -26.89
C GLY A 420 -35.66 2.14 -27.66
N SER A 421 -34.85 3.04 -27.10
CA SER A 421 -33.46 3.25 -27.50
C SER A 421 -32.65 2.00 -27.12
N PRO A 422 -31.68 1.54 -27.92
CA PRO A 422 -30.78 0.49 -27.47
C PRO A 422 -30.11 0.97 -26.17
N GLY A 423 -29.97 0.08 -25.18
CA GLY A 423 -29.31 0.41 -23.91
C GLY A 423 -27.92 1.01 -24.17
N ALA A 424 -27.47 1.93 -23.32
CA ALA A 424 -26.16 2.56 -23.47
C ALA A 424 -25.05 1.51 -23.62
N TYR A 425 -24.06 1.83 -24.44
CA TYR A 425 -22.91 0.97 -24.68
C TYR A 425 -22.20 0.60 -23.36
N ASP A 426 -22.34 -0.66 -22.94
CA ASP A 426 -21.66 -1.20 -21.76
C ASP A 426 -20.87 -2.45 -22.17
N ARG A 427 -19.54 -2.29 -22.30
CA ARG A 427 -18.62 -3.44 -22.30
C ARG A 427 -18.53 -3.96 -20.88
N SER A 428 -19.55 -4.70 -20.46
CA SER A 428 -19.57 -5.26 -19.11
C SER A 428 -18.31 -6.09 -18.87
N PHE A 429 -17.69 -5.92 -17.70
CA PHE A 429 -16.51 -6.65 -17.27
C PHE A 429 -16.67 -8.16 -17.47
N ARG A 430 -17.88 -8.67 -17.21
CA ARG A 430 -18.28 -10.06 -17.43
C ARG A 430 -18.00 -10.56 -18.85
N TRP A 431 -18.41 -9.81 -19.88
CA TRP A 431 -18.19 -10.21 -21.27
C TRP A 431 -16.70 -10.26 -21.60
N LYS A 432 -15.97 -9.19 -21.26
CA LYS A 432 -14.51 -9.10 -21.48
C LYS A 432 -13.80 -10.30 -20.83
N TYR A 433 -14.16 -10.60 -19.58
CA TYR A 433 -13.64 -11.73 -18.83
C TYR A 433 -13.93 -13.07 -19.52
N HIS A 434 -15.18 -13.32 -19.95
CA HIS A 434 -15.52 -14.56 -20.67
C HIS A 434 -14.74 -14.71 -21.98
N GLN A 435 -14.58 -13.63 -22.75
CA GLN A 435 -13.77 -13.63 -23.96
C GLN A 435 -12.30 -13.95 -23.66
N PHE A 436 -11.72 -13.35 -22.61
CA PHE A 436 -10.38 -13.65 -22.16
C PHE A 436 -10.22 -15.12 -21.72
N ARG A 437 -11.18 -15.64 -20.95
CA ARG A 437 -11.19 -17.05 -20.56
C ARG A 437 -11.28 -17.95 -21.79
N PHE A 438 -12.11 -17.64 -22.78
CA PHE A 438 -12.19 -18.39 -24.03
C PHE A 438 -10.83 -18.43 -24.77
N LEU A 439 -10.12 -17.30 -24.84
CA LEU A 439 -8.77 -17.24 -25.41
C LEU A 439 -7.80 -18.16 -24.66
N CYS A 440 -7.82 -18.14 -23.32
CA CYS A 440 -6.98 -19.02 -22.51
C CYS A 440 -7.30 -20.51 -22.72
N HIS A 441 -8.58 -20.90 -22.74
CA HIS A 441 -8.97 -22.29 -22.95
C HIS A 441 -8.63 -22.78 -24.38
N SER A 442 -8.84 -21.94 -25.39
CA SER A 442 -8.56 -22.29 -26.78
C SER A 442 -7.06 -22.44 -27.08
N ASN A 443 -6.20 -21.80 -26.28
CA ASN A 443 -4.75 -21.90 -26.39
C ASN A 443 -4.14 -22.90 -25.39
N ALA A 444 -4.98 -23.61 -24.61
CA ALA A 444 -4.51 -24.58 -23.62
C ALA A 444 -3.82 -25.76 -24.30
N LEU A 445 -2.62 -26.08 -23.83
CA LEU A 445 -1.86 -27.20 -24.36
C LEU A 445 -2.26 -28.49 -23.61
N PRO A 446 -2.29 -29.65 -24.31
CA PRO A 446 -2.55 -30.94 -23.67
C PRO A 446 -1.44 -31.31 -22.69
N SER A 447 -1.63 -32.36 -21.89
CA SER A 447 -0.69 -32.79 -20.84
C SER A 447 -0.61 -31.80 -19.66
N HIS A 448 0.40 -31.98 -18.80
CA HIS A 448 0.59 -31.25 -17.56
C HIS A 448 2.06 -30.85 -17.35
N VAL A 449 2.28 -29.78 -16.57
CA VAL A 449 3.59 -29.41 -16.02
C VAL A 449 3.56 -29.72 -14.53
N LYS A 450 4.57 -30.49 -14.08
CA LYS A 450 4.76 -30.84 -12.68
C LYS A 450 5.71 -29.85 -12.03
N ILE A 451 5.25 -29.13 -11.01
CA ILE A 451 6.04 -28.16 -10.24
C ILE A 451 6.16 -28.72 -8.82
N SER A 452 7.37 -29.08 -8.42
CA SER A 452 7.63 -29.65 -7.09
C SER A 452 8.42 -28.66 -6.24
N VAL A 453 7.83 -28.24 -5.12
CA VAL A 453 8.34 -27.17 -4.24
C VAL A 453 8.24 -27.58 -2.78
N SER A 454 9.09 -27.03 -1.92
CA SER A 454 8.96 -27.12 -0.45
C SER A 454 8.33 -25.84 0.10
N ARG A 455 7.58 -25.92 1.20
CA ARG A 455 7.05 -24.75 1.90
C ARG A 455 8.14 -23.85 2.49
N GLN A 456 9.28 -24.43 2.86
CA GLN A 456 10.39 -23.71 3.49
C GLN A 456 11.19 -22.90 2.46
N THR A 457 11.30 -23.39 1.23
CA THR A 457 12.06 -22.78 0.12
C THR A 457 11.16 -22.47 -1.07
N LEU A 458 9.93 -22.03 -0.77
CA LEU A 458 8.85 -21.93 -1.76
C LEU A 458 9.22 -21.01 -2.92
N PHE A 459 9.84 -19.86 -2.63
CA PHE A 459 10.20 -18.88 -3.63
C PHE A 459 11.30 -19.40 -4.57
N GLU A 460 12.41 -19.89 -4.02
CA GLU A 460 13.56 -20.39 -4.77
C GLU A 460 13.21 -21.64 -5.58
N ASP A 461 12.47 -22.59 -4.99
CA ASP A 461 12.02 -23.77 -5.71
C ASP A 461 11.09 -23.38 -6.86
N SER A 462 10.13 -22.47 -6.62
CA SER A 462 9.21 -22.01 -7.67
C SER A 462 9.94 -21.27 -8.78
N PHE A 463 10.90 -20.41 -8.43
CA PHE A 463 11.77 -19.70 -9.37
C PHE A 463 12.50 -20.68 -10.29
N GLN A 464 13.19 -21.67 -9.72
CA GLN A 464 13.93 -22.66 -10.51
C GLN A 464 13.01 -23.48 -11.41
N GLN A 465 11.87 -23.96 -10.87
CA GLN A 465 10.93 -24.78 -11.63
C GLN A 465 10.32 -24.01 -12.81
N ILE A 466 9.90 -22.76 -12.61
CA ILE A 466 9.23 -21.96 -13.65
C ILE A 466 10.21 -21.44 -14.70
N MET A 467 11.41 -21.05 -14.29
CA MET A 467 12.41 -20.52 -15.22
C MET A 467 13.00 -21.63 -16.12
N ASN A 468 13.07 -22.87 -15.63
CA ASN A 468 13.53 -24.03 -16.41
C ASN A 468 12.48 -24.58 -17.38
N VAL A 469 11.20 -24.21 -17.24
CA VAL A 469 10.14 -24.62 -18.15
C VAL A 469 10.05 -23.62 -19.31
N LYS A 470 9.88 -24.15 -20.53
CA LYS A 470 9.68 -23.31 -21.71
C LYS A 470 8.37 -22.53 -21.57
N PRO A 471 8.31 -21.25 -21.96
CA PRO A 471 7.17 -20.40 -21.60
C PRO A 471 5.80 -20.91 -22.08
N TYR A 472 5.73 -21.47 -23.29
CA TYR A 472 4.48 -22.01 -23.82
C TYR A 472 4.00 -23.24 -23.03
N ASP A 473 4.91 -24.04 -22.44
CA ASP A 473 4.55 -25.21 -21.64
C ASP A 473 3.86 -24.82 -20.33
N LEU A 474 4.07 -23.59 -19.83
CA LEU A 474 3.35 -23.04 -18.66
C LEU A 474 1.84 -22.86 -18.91
N ARG A 475 1.38 -22.99 -20.16
CA ARG A 475 -0.05 -23.00 -20.54
C ARG A 475 -0.70 -24.38 -20.41
N ARG A 476 0.06 -25.43 -20.14
CA ARG A 476 -0.47 -26.77 -19.82
C ARG A 476 -1.09 -26.79 -18.44
N ARG A 477 -1.88 -27.81 -18.13
CA ARG A 477 -2.43 -28.00 -16.78
C ARG A 477 -1.31 -28.06 -15.74
N LEU A 478 -1.42 -27.27 -14.69
CA LEU A 478 -0.44 -27.26 -13.59
C LEU A 478 -0.72 -28.41 -12.62
N TYR A 479 0.32 -29.10 -12.21
CA TYR A 479 0.28 -30.12 -11.16
C TYR A 479 1.30 -29.76 -10.10
N ILE A 480 0.83 -29.15 -9.00
CA ILE A 480 1.69 -28.65 -7.94
C ILE A 480 1.88 -29.74 -6.87
N ILE A 481 3.13 -29.98 -6.48
CA ILE A 481 3.48 -30.96 -5.45
C ILE A 481 4.28 -30.28 -4.34
N MET A 482 3.70 -30.26 -3.13
CA MET A 482 4.39 -29.86 -1.92
C MET A 482 5.24 -31.04 -1.41
N ARG A 483 6.57 -30.91 -1.46
CA ARG A 483 7.50 -31.98 -1.08
C ARG A 483 7.29 -32.33 0.41
N GLY A 484 7.12 -33.62 0.69
CA GLY A 484 6.91 -34.13 2.05
C GLY A 484 5.45 -34.17 2.50
N GLU A 485 4.49 -33.79 1.65
CA GLU A 485 3.06 -33.83 1.95
C GLU A 485 2.35 -34.85 1.03
N GLU A 486 1.48 -35.69 1.60
CA GLU A 486 0.57 -36.54 0.83
C GLU A 486 -0.64 -35.72 0.39
N GLY A 487 -0.64 -35.26 -0.86
CA GLY A 487 -1.75 -34.50 -1.44
C GLY A 487 -1.90 -34.73 -2.93
N LEU A 488 -3.07 -35.20 -3.36
CA LEU A 488 -3.46 -35.24 -4.77
C LEU A 488 -4.07 -33.88 -5.14
N ASP A 489 -3.45 -33.18 -6.10
CA ASP A 489 -3.91 -31.84 -6.52
C ASP A 489 -5.21 -31.92 -7.35
N TYR A 490 -6.35 -31.92 -6.67
CA TYR A 490 -7.67 -31.65 -7.27
C TYR A 490 -7.94 -30.14 -7.45
N GLY A 491 -6.88 -29.31 -7.50
CA GLY A 491 -6.94 -27.86 -7.74
C GLY A 491 -6.82 -26.98 -6.49
N GLY A 492 -6.85 -27.58 -5.29
CA GLY A 492 -6.67 -26.89 -4.01
C GLY A 492 -5.22 -26.51 -3.74
N ILE A 493 -4.28 -27.41 -4.00
CA ILE A 493 -2.84 -27.18 -3.80
C ILE A 493 -2.35 -26.09 -4.76
N ALA A 494 -2.82 -26.10 -6.01
CA ALA A 494 -2.51 -25.02 -6.94
C ALA A 494 -2.97 -23.64 -6.44
N ARG A 495 -4.19 -23.53 -5.87
CA ARG A 495 -4.68 -22.25 -5.31
C ARG A 495 -3.83 -21.78 -4.14
N GLU A 496 -3.50 -22.70 -3.23
CA GLU A 496 -2.61 -22.42 -2.10
C GLU A 496 -1.23 -21.97 -2.57
N TRP A 497 -0.66 -22.62 -3.58
CA TRP A 497 0.65 -22.25 -4.12
C TRP A 497 0.67 -20.84 -4.70
N PHE A 498 -0.35 -20.43 -5.49
CA PHE A 498 -0.46 -19.04 -5.96
C PHE A 498 -0.61 -18.06 -4.80
N PHE A 499 -1.40 -18.39 -3.78
CA PHE A 499 -1.56 -17.57 -2.59
C PHE A 499 -0.24 -17.37 -1.83
N LEU A 500 0.45 -18.46 -1.48
CA LEU A 500 1.69 -18.40 -0.71
C LEU A 500 2.81 -17.74 -1.51
N LEU A 501 2.99 -18.12 -2.78
CA LEU A 501 4.04 -17.53 -3.62
C LEU A 501 3.80 -16.04 -3.87
N SER A 502 2.54 -15.61 -3.96
CA SER A 502 2.22 -14.18 -4.07
C SER A 502 2.71 -13.38 -2.85
N HIS A 503 2.71 -13.96 -1.64
CA HIS A 503 3.31 -13.31 -0.48
C HIS A 503 4.84 -13.34 -0.51
N GLU A 504 5.43 -14.46 -0.93
CA GLU A 504 6.90 -14.59 -0.97
C GLU A 504 7.57 -13.61 -1.92
N VAL A 505 6.93 -13.24 -3.04
CA VAL A 505 7.48 -12.24 -3.97
C VAL A 505 7.67 -10.87 -3.29
N LEU A 506 7.03 -10.62 -2.15
CA LEU A 506 7.12 -9.38 -1.38
C LEU A 506 8.17 -9.41 -0.28
N ASN A 507 8.89 -10.51 -0.11
CA ASN A 507 9.90 -10.60 0.94
C ASN A 507 10.95 -9.49 0.71
N PRO A 508 11.09 -8.54 1.66
CA PRO A 508 11.95 -7.37 1.49
C PRO A 508 13.43 -7.75 1.33
N MET A 509 13.81 -8.97 1.72
CA MET A 509 15.17 -9.47 1.63
C MET A 509 15.64 -9.76 0.20
N TYR A 510 14.70 -9.97 -0.74
CA TYR A 510 15.02 -10.07 -2.17
C TYR A 510 15.24 -8.70 -2.83
N CYS A 511 14.86 -7.61 -2.15
CA CYS A 511 14.99 -6.22 -2.61
C CYS A 511 14.25 -5.93 -3.94
N LEU A 512 13.21 -6.69 -4.29
CA LEU A 512 12.50 -6.54 -5.57
C LEU A 512 11.41 -5.46 -5.51
N PHE A 513 10.61 -5.48 -4.45
CA PHE A 513 9.52 -4.53 -4.24
C PHE A 513 9.71 -3.75 -2.95
N GLU A 514 9.06 -2.60 -2.89
CA GLU A 514 8.91 -1.79 -1.69
C GLU A 514 7.45 -1.34 -1.57
N TYR A 515 7.04 -0.99 -0.35
CA TYR A 515 5.71 -0.44 -0.12
C TYR A 515 5.66 1.03 -0.59
N ALA A 516 4.59 1.39 -1.29
CA ALA A 516 4.31 2.78 -1.63
C ALA A 516 3.87 3.54 -0.37
N GLY A 517 4.72 4.45 0.11
CA GLY A 517 4.47 5.22 1.33
C GLY A 517 4.53 4.37 2.61
N LYS A 518 3.70 4.70 3.61
CA LYS A 518 3.61 3.94 4.89
C LYS A 518 2.53 2.86 4.86
N ASN A 519 1.97 2.55 3.67
CA ASN A 519 0.81 1.69 3.54
C ASN A 519 1.24 0.27 3.08
N ASN A 520 0.91 -0.75 3.88
CA ASN A 520 1.39 -2.13 3.69
C ASN A 520 0.67 -2.91 2.56
N TYR A 521 -0.15 -2.26 1.72
CA TYR A 521 -1.00 -2.94 0.74
C TYR A 521 -0.70 -2.60 -0.71
N CYS A 522 0.05 -1.53 -0.96
CA CYS A 522 0.33 -1.02 -2.30
C CYS A 522 1.81 -1.18 -2.59
N LEU A 523 2.14 -2.00 -3.60
CA LEU A 523 3.51 -2.37 -3.93
C LEU A 523 4.00 -1.63 -5.16
N GLN A 524 5.24 -1.15 -5.09
CA GLN A 524 5.96 -0.62 -6.23
C GLN A 524 7.29 -1.35 -6.40
N ILE A 525 7.79 -1.37 -7.64
CA ILE A 525 9.12 -1.89 -7.93
C ILE A 525 10.14 -1.04 -7.18
N ASN A 526 11.07 -1.69 -6.48
CA ASN A 526 12.15 -1.00 -5.80
C ASN A 526 13.22 -0.56 -6.83
N PRO A 527 13.48 0.76 -6.99
CA PRO A 527 14.53 1.25 -7.89
C PRO A 527 15.92 0.74 -7.52
N ALA A 528 16.16 0.44 -6.25
CA ALA A 528 17.40 -0.12 -5.72
C ALA A 528 17.52 -1.64 -5.90
N SER A 529 16.58 -2.29 -6.62
CA SER A 529 16.62 -3.74 -6.85
C SER A 529 17.86 -4.24 -7.57
N SER A 530 18.58 -3.37 -8.29
CA SER A 530 19.87 -3.67 -8.92
C SER A 530 20.97 -4.09 -7.93
N ILE A 531 20.76 -3.87 -6.63
CA ILE A 531 21.62 -4.44 -5.58
C ILE A 531 21.62 -5.97 -5.63
N ASN A 532 20.50 -6.57 -6.04
CA ASN A 532 20.42 -7.97 -6.36
C ASN A 532 20.80 -8.15 -7.84
N PRO A 533 21.95 -8.79 -8.14
CA PRO A 533 22.46 -8.90 -9.50
C PRO A 533 21.56 -9.73 -10.42
N ASP A 534 20.70 -10.58 -9.86
CA ASP A 534 19.78 -11.43 -10.60
C ASP A 534 18.35 -10.86 -10.64
N HIS A 535 18.16 -9.60 -10.20
CA HIS A 535 16.84 -8.97 -10.08
C HIS A 535 16.01 -8.99 -11.36
N LEU A 536 16.59 -8.74 -12.54
CA LEU A 536 15.87 -8.79 -13.82
C LEU A 536 15.32 -10.19 -14.12
N THR A 537 16.08 -11.23 -13.75
CA THR A 537 15.65 -12.62 -13.90
C THR A 537 14.48 -12.92 -12.95
N TYR A 538 14.52 -12.41 -11.73
CA TYR A 538 13.40 -12.49 -10.79
C TYR A 538 12.16 -11.72 -11.30
N PHE A 539 12.31 -10.52 -11.87
CA PHE A 539 11.18 -9.79 -12.45
C PHE A 539 10.55 -10.54 -13.63
N ARG A 540 11.37 -11.16 -14.50
CA ARG A 540 10.85 -12.02 -15.57
C ARG A 540 10.09 -13.23 -15.02
N PHE A 541 10.62 -13.87 -13.98
CA PHE A 541 9.93 -14.95 -13.26
C PHE A 541 8.58 -14.47 -12.68
N ILE A 542 8.55 -13.32 -12.01
CA ILE A 542 7.32 -12.76 -11.45
C ILE A 542 6.32 -12.46 -12.58
N GLY A 543 6.78 -11.89 -13.70
CA GLY A 543 5.97 -11.69 -14.90
C GLY A 543 5.30 -12.97 -15.37
N ARG A 544 6.06 -14.08 -15.49
CA ARG A 544 5.52 -15.40 -15.82
C ARG A 544 4.50 -15.88 -14.80
N PHE A 545 4.81 -15.75 -13.51
CA PHE A 545 3.94 -16.16 -12.41
C PHE A 545 2.59 -15.43 -12.44
N ILE A 546 2.58 -14.11 -12.62
CA ILE A 546 1.35 -13.30 -12.70
C ILE A 546 0.56 -13.66 -13.96
N ALA A 547 1.22 -13.87 -15.10
CA ALA A 547 0.56 -14.33 -16.31
C ALA A 547 -0.02 -15.75 -16.17
N MET A 548 0.66 -16.66 -15.47
CA MET A 548 0.13 -17.98 -15.12
C MET A 548 -1.13 -17.88 -14.26
N ALA A 549 -1.16 -16.96 -13.29
CA ALA A 549 -2.34 -16.75 -12.45
C ALA A 549 -3.57 -16.38 -13.30
N LEU A 550 -3.41 -15.41 -14.21
CA LEU A 550 -4.46 -15.01 -15.14
C LEU A 550 -4.87 -16.14 -16.10
N TYR A 551 -3.89 -16.82 -16.71
CA TYR A 551 -4.13 -17.87 -17.69
C TYR A 551 -4.93 -19.03 -17.10
N HIS A 552 -4.56 -19.46 -15.89
CA HIS A 552 -5.18 -20.59 -15.19
C HIS A 552 -6.41 -20.20 -14.36
N GLY A 553 -6.78 -18.91 -14.33
CA GLY A 553 -7.91 -18.41 -13.54
C GLY A 553 -7.70 -18.62 -12.04
N LYS A 554 -6.48 -18.34 -11.56
CA LYS A 554 -6.09 -18.42 -10.15
C LYS A 554 -5.87 -17.00 -9.64
N PHE A 555 -6.34 -16.74 -8.42
CA PHE A 555 -6.11 -15.46 -7.78
C PHE A 555 -4.73 -15.41 -7.12
N ILE A 556 -4.25 -14.19 -6.90
CA ILE A 556 -3.12 -13.85 -6.04
C ILE A 556 -3.61 -12.93 -4.94
N ASP A 557 -2.95 -12.93 -3.79
CA ASP A 557 -3.38 -12.06 -2.68
C ASP A 557 -2.71 -10.68 -2.72
N THR A 558 -1.62 -10.58 -3.47
CA THR A 558 -0.82 -9.36 -3.58
C THR A 558 -1.22 -8.58 -4.84
N GLY A 559 -1.84 -7.43 -4.64
CA GLY A 559 -2.18 -6.49 -5.71
C GLY A 559 -1.09 -5.45 -5.92
N PHE A 560 -0.82 -5.12 -7.18
CA PHE A 560 0.01 -3.97 -7.54
C PHE A 560 -0.78 -2.66 -7.42
N THR A 561 -0.08 -1.53 -7.49
CA THR A 561 -0.75 -0.22 -7.59
C THR A 561 -1.48 -0.09 -8.93
N LEU A 562 -2.61 0.62 -8.96
CA LEU A 562 -3.34 0.91 -10.20
C LEU A 562 -2.46 1.48 -11.33
N PRO A 563 -1.48 2.36 -11.05
CA PRO A 563 -0.60 2.88 -12.10
C PRO A 563 0.33 1.81 -12.69
N PHE A 564 0.68 0.79 -11.91
CA PHE A 564 1.40 -0.37 -12.43
C PHE A 564 0.53 -1.19 -13.40
N TYR A 565 -0.75 -1.40 -13.08
CA TYR A 565 -1.69 -2.03 -14.02
C TYR A 565 -1.91 -1.19 -15.28
N LYS A 566 -1.97 0.14 -15.17
CA LYS A 566 -1.98 1.04 -16.35
C LYS A 566 -0.77 0.78 -17.23
N ARG A 567 0.43 0.67 -16.64
CA ARG A 567 1.66 0.36 -17.37
C ARG A 567 1.60 -1.01 -18.06
N MET A 568 1.05 -2.04 -17.40
CA MET A 568 0.83 -3.36 -18.00
C MET A 568 -0.11 -3.30 -19.22
N LEU A 569 -1.13 -2.45 -19.17
CA LEU A 569 -2.08 -2.23 -20.26
C LEU A 569 -1.57 -1.24 -21.32
N ASN A 570 -0.30 -0.83 -21.24
CA ASN A 570 0.30 0.19 -22.10
C ASN A 570 -0.45 1.54 -22.07
N LYS A 571 -1.08 1.87 -20.93
CA LYS A 571 -1.68 3.18 -20.65
C LYS A 571 -0.68 4.06 -19.90
N LYS A 572 -0.67 5.35 -20.21
CA LYS A 572 0.19 6.33 -19.52
C LYS A 572 -0.40 6.66 -18.14
N PRO A 573 0.36 6.54 -17.04
CA PRO A 573 -0.03 7.07 -15.74
C PRO A 573 -0.22 8.60 -15.81
N THR A 574 -1.14 9.10 -15.01
CA THR A 574 -1.54 10.52 -14.94
C THR A 574 -1.05 11.18 -13.65
N LEU A 575 -1.12 12.51 -13.55
CA LEU A 575 -0.78 13.21 -12.30
C LEU A 575 -1.62 12.73 -11.12
N LYS A 576 -2.91 12.43 -11.33
CA LYS A 576 -3.81 11.94 -10.29
C LYS A 576 -3.39 10.58 -9.74
N ASP A 577 -2.80 9.74 -10.58
CA ASP A 577 -2.28 8.43 -10.16
C ASP A 577 -1.17 8.57 -9.12
N LEU A 578 -0.44 9.69 -9.16
CA LEU A 578 0.66 9.97 -8.26
C LEU A 578 0.20 10.27 -6.83
N GLU A 579 -1.03 10.79 -6.66
CA GLU A 579 -1.63 11.01 -5.34
C GLU A 579 -1.61 9.72 -4.53
N SER A 580 -1.89 8.58 -5.17
CA SER A 580 -1.97 7.26 -4.52
C SER A 580 -0.61 6.66 -4.12
N ILE A 581 0.47 7.09 -4.78
CA ILE A 581 1.82 6.52 -4.59
C ILE A 581 2.66 7.42 -3.70
N ASP A 582 2.62 8.72 -3.96
CA ASP A 582 3.49 9.71 -3.34
C ASP A 582 2.70 11.01 -3.09
N PRO A 583 1.89 11.05 -2.01
CA PRO A 583 1.03 12.20 -1.72
C PRO A 583 1.81 13.49 -1.52
N GLU A 584 3.01 13.42 -0.93
CA GLU A 584 3.87 14.58 -0.70
C GLU A 584 4.34 15.17 -2.04
N PHE A 585 4.80 14.32 -2.94
CA PHE A 585 5.25 14.74 -4.27
C PHE A 585 4.09 15.23 -5.13
N TYR A 586 2.94 14.55 -5.09
CA TYR A 586 1.71 15.00 -5.75
C TYR A 586 1.28 16.40 -5.28
N ASN A 587 1.20 16.63 -3.97
CA ASN A 587 0.82 17.95 -3.41
C ASN A 587 1.79 19.05 -3.85
N SER A 588 3.08 18.73 -3.97
CA SER A 588 4.09 19.67 -4.42
C SER A 588 3.90 20.05 -5.89
N ILE A 589 3.57 19.08 -6.74
CA ILE A 589 3.28 19.31 -8.17
C ILE A 589 1.98 20.08 -8.35
N VAL A 590 0.93 19.73 -7.60
CA VAL A 590 -0.35 20.47 -7.62
C VAL A 590 -0.13 21.91 -7.17
N TRP A 591 0.71 22.14 -6.16
CA TRP A 591 1.06 23.50 -5.74
C TRP A 591 1.76 24.28 -6.86
N VAL A 592 2.73 23.67 -7.56
CA VAL A 592 3.37 24.29 -8.74
C VAL A 592 2.35 24.60 -9.85
N LYS A 593 1.36 23.73 -10.04
CA LYS A 593 0.29 23.94 -11.02
C LYS A 593 -0.59 25.15 -10.67
N GLU A 594 -0.99 25.26 -9.41
CA GLU A 594 -2.00 26.23 -8.94
C GLU A 594 -1.44 27.62 -8.57
N ASN A 595 -0.13 27.75 -8.37
CA ASN A 595 0.49 28.99 -7.88
C ASN A 595 1.41 29.61 -8.93
N SER A 596 1.60 30.94 -8.84
CA SER A 596 2.55 31.69 -9.68
C SER A 596 3.98 31.51 -9.16
N LEU A 597 4.85 30.92 -9.98
CA LEU A 597 6.24 30.63 -9.60
C LEU A 597 7.05 31.93 -9.39
N ALA A 598 6.80 32.93 -10.24
CA ALA A 598 7.47 34.23 -10.20
C ALA A 598 7.14 35.03 -8.93
N GLU A 599 5.86 35.06 -8.53
CA GLU A 599 5.42 35.76 -7.32
C GLU A 599 5.95 35.10 -6.05
N CYS A 600 6.10 33.78 -6.07
CA CYS A 600 6.60 33.01 -4.94
C CYS A 600 8.14 32.99 -4.85
N GLY A 601 8.85 33.53 -5.85
CA GLY A 601 10.31 33.48 -5.93
C GLY A 601 10.86 32.05 -5.94
N VAL A 602 10.15 31.12 -6.58
CA VAL A 602 10.56 29.72 -6.71
C VAL A 602 11.19 29.52 -8.08
N GLU A 603 12.49 29.23 -8.10
CA GLU A 603 13.22 28.87 -9.32
C GLU A 603 13.28 27.35 -9.42
N LEU A 604 12.64 26.80 -10.47
CA LEU A 604 12.72 25.39 -10.84
C LEU A 604 13.34 25.29 -12.23
N TYR A 605 14.01 24.17 -12.50
CA TYR A 605 14.61 23.86 -13.79
C TYR A 605 14.10 22.49 -14.26
N PHE A 606 14.24 22.17 -15.54
CA PHE A 606 13.88 20.86 -16.09
C PHE A 606 14.91 19.76 -15.73
N ALA A 607 15.30 19.71 -14.46
CA ALA A 607 16.22 18.73 -13.91
C ALA A 607 15.79 18.33 -12.49
N GLN A 608 16.00 17.06 -12.15
CA GLN A 608 15.59 16.52 -10.87
C GLN A 608 16.63 15.55 -10.32
N ASP A 609 16.96 15.73 -9.03
CA ASP A 609 17.86 14.82 -8.32
C ASP A 609 17.13 13.55 -7.87
N MET A 610 17.85 12.43 -7.97
CA MET A 610 17.44 11.13 -7.49
C MET A 610 18.53 10.55 -6.60
N GLU A 611 18.14 9.97 -5.48
CA GLU A 611 19.03 9.21 -4.61
C GLU A 611 18.73 7.73 -4.72
N ILE A 612 19.71 6.93 -5.16
CA ILE A 612 19.63 5.46 -5.16
C ILE A 612 20.83 4.93 -4.38
N LEU A 613 20.57 4.12 -3.34
CA LEU A 613 21.61 3.51 -2.50
C LEU A 613 22.61 4.54 -1.91
N GLY A 614 22.13 5.73 -1.55
CA GLY A 614 22.98 6.81 -1.00
C GLY A 614 23.75 7.63 -2.05
N LYS A 615 23.64 7.28 -3.34
CA LYS A 615 24.23 8.04 -4.44
C LYS A 615 23.19 8.98 -5.03
N VAL A 616 23.47 10.29 -4.97
CA VAL A 616 22.67 11.32 -5.63
C VAL A 616 23.12 11.48 -7.08
N SER A 617 22.18 11.46 -8.01
CA SER A 617 22.38 11.74 -9.43
C SER A 617 21.31 12.69 -9.95
N THR A 618 21.72 13.70 -10.71
CA THR A 618 20.82 14.64 -11.38
C THR A 618 20.38 14.06 -12.72
N HIS A 619 19.08 14.12 -13.00
CA HIS A 619 18.49 13.69 -14.27
C HIS A 619 17.81 14.87 -14.96
N GLN A 620 18.15 15.11 -16.22
CA GLN A 620 17.50 16.15 -17.03
C GLN A 620 16.20 15.59 -17.62
N LEU A 621 15.10 16.29 -17.41
CA LEU A 621 13.76 15.90 -17.87
C LEU A 621 13.60 16.06 -19.39
N LYS A 622 14.40 16.93 -20.01
CA LYS A 622 14.50 17.19 -21.45
C LYS A 622 15.92 17.60 -21.81
N ASP A 623 16.20 17.70 -23.10
CA ASP A 623 17.48 18.17 -23.62
C ASP A 623 17.79 19.57 -23.08
N ASP A 624 18.99 19.75 -22.50
CA ASP A 624 19.46 20.99 -21.86
C ASP A 624 18.59 21.48 -20.68
N GLY A 625 17.86 20.56 -20.04
CA GLY A 625 16.90 20.89 -19.00
C GLY A 625 17.48 21.49 -17.72
N GLU A 626 18.77 21.28 -17.43
CA GLU A 626 19.46 21.91 -16.29
C GLU A 626 19.57 23.44 -16.43
N ASN A 627 19.56 23.96 -17.65
CA ASN A 627 19.71 25.38 -17.93
C ASN A 627 18.38 26.07 -18.24
N GLU A 628 17.31 25.30 -18.49
CA GLU A 628 15.99 25.82 -18.82
C GLU A 628 15.16 26.07 -17.55
N LEU A 629 14.86 27.35 -17.29
CA LEU A 629 14.02 27.77 -16.17
C LEU A 629 12.55 27.42 -16.42
N VAL A 630 11.87 26.93 -15.39
CA VAL A 630 10.43 26.72 -15.40
C VAL A 630 9.72 28.06 -15.15
N THR A 631 8.87 28.44 -16.09
CA THR A 631 8.05 29.65 -16.11
C THR A 631 6.57 29.27 -16.18
N GLU A 632 5.68 30.25 -16.07
CA GLU A 632 4.23 30.01 -16.23
C GLU A 632 3.85 29.43 -17.60
N GLU A 633 4.65 29.69 -18.64
CA GLU A 633 4.39 29.23 -20.01
C GLU A 633 4.75 27.76 -20.20
N ASN A 634 5.80 27.27 -19.53
CA ASN A 634 6.31 25.90 -19.70
C ASN A 634 6.04 24.98 -18.47
N LYS A 635 5.41 25.48 -17.41
CA LYS A 635 5.14 24.69 -16.18
C LYS A 635 4.31 23.42 -16.44
N GLU A 636 3.37 23.43 -17.38
CA GLU A 636 2.58 22.23 -17.71
C GLU A 636 3.44 21.14 -18.38
N GLU A 637 4.41 21.54 -19.21
CA GLU A 637 5.41 20.62 -19.77
C GLU A 637 6.28 20.03 -18.66
N TYR A 638 6.79 20.88 -17.76
CA TYR A 638 7.57 20.46 -16.60
C TYR A 638 6.80 19.45 -15.74
N ILE A 639 5.54 19.73 -15.41
CA ILE A 639 4.67 18.85 -14.63
C ILE A 639 4.50 17.49 -15.33
N SER A 640 4.26 17.49 -16.64
CA SER A 640 4.09 16.27 -17.44
C SER A 640 5.34 15.41 -17.44
N LEU A 641 6.52 16.01 -17.68
CA LEU A 641 7.80 15.30 -17.69
C LEU A 641 8.19 14.79 -16.31
N LEU A 642 8.01 15.62 -15.27
CA LEU A 642 8.30 15.24 -13.89
C LEU A 642 7.39 14.10 -13.41
N THR A 643 6.12 14.10 -13.83
CA THR A 643 5.17 13.01 -13.56
C THR A 643 5.63 11.73 -14.23
N ASP A 644 5.95 11.77 -15.53
CA ASP A 644 6.41 10.59 -16.28
C ASP A 644 7.69 10.01 -15.66
N TRP A 645 8.67 10.88 -15.40
CA TRP A 645 9.91 10.54 -14.72
C TRP A 645 9.68 9.88 -13.37
N ARG A 646 8.74 10.38 -12.54
CA ARG A 646 8.49 9.79 -11.21
C ARG A 646 7.96 8.35 -11.29
N PHE A 647 7.24 7.99 -12.35
CA PHE A 647 6.75 6.63 -12.58
C PHE A 647 7.78 5.71 -13.23
N THR A 648 8.70 6.25 -14.02
CA THR A 648 9.68 5.45 -14.78
C THR A 648 11.02 5.32 -14.06
N ARG A 649 11.45 6.34 -13.30
CA ARG A 649 12.81 6.46 -12.76
C ARG A 649 13.32 5.19 -12.07
N GLY A 650 14.40 4.63 -12.62
CA GLY A 650 15.15 3.54 -12.00
C GLY A 650 14.40 2.21 -11.95
N VAL A 651 13.26 2.10 -12.66
CA VAL A 651 12.41 0.89 -12.70
C VAL A 651 12.12 0.40 -14.11
N GLU A 652 12.70 1.03 -15.14
CA GLU A 652 12.42 0.75 -16.55
C GLU A 652 12.84 -0.67 -16.94
N GLU A 653 14.05 -1.08 -16.56
CA GLU A 653 14.59 -2.41 -16.89
C GLU A 653 13.81 -3.52 -16.18
N GLN A 654 13.47 -3.29 -14.92
CA GLN A 654 12.66 -4.18 -14.08
C GLN A 654 11.25 -4.34 -14.65
N THR A 655 10.62 -3.22 -15.02
CA THR A 655 9.30 -3.20 -15.65
C THR A 655 9.32 -3.95 -16.98
N LYS A 656 10.35 -3.71 -17.81
CA LYS A 656 10.53 -4.43 -19.07
C LYS A 656 10.69 -5.92 -18.85
N ALA A 657 11.57 -6.34 -17.94
CA ALA A 657 11.78 -7.76 -17.64
C ALA A 657 10.50 -8.44 -17.15
N PHE A 658 9.72 -7.76 -16.29
CA PHE A 658 8.40 -8.23 -15.87
C PHE A 658 7.44 -8.39 -17.04
N LEU A 659 7.31 -7.37 -17.89
CA LEU A 659 6.40 -7.41 -19.05
C LEU A 659 6.82 -8.46 -20.08
N ASP A 660 8.12 -8.66 -20.29
CA ASP A 660 8.66 -9.72 -21.15
C ASP A 660 8.23 -11.10 -20.62
N GLY A 661 8.44 -11.35 -19.32
CA GLY A 661 8.03 -12.60 -18.68
C GLY A 661 6.51 -12.82 -18.69
N PHE A 662 5.74 -11.75 -18.55
CA PHE A 662 4.28 -11.80 -18.65
C PHE A 662 3.83 -12.17 -20.07
N ASN A 663 4.32 -11.44 -21.07
CA ASN A 663 3.94 -11.58 -22.48
C ASN A 663 4.32 -12.94 -23.08
N GLU A 664 5.36 -13.58 -22.53
CA GLU A 664 5.75 -14.95 -22.85
C GLU A 664 4.63 -15.98 -22.59
N VAL A 665 3.82 -15.79 -21.55
CA VAL A 665 2.75 -16.72 -21.15
C VAL A 665 1.38 -16.21 -21.63
N VAL A 666 1.04 -14.95 -21.34
CA VAL A 666 -0.21 -14.30 -21.76
C VAL A 666 0.14 -13.09 -22.61
N PRO A 667 -0.16 -13.10 -23.93
CA PRO A 667 0.06 -11.93 -24.77
C PRO A 667 -0.68 -10.70 -24.24
N LEU A 668 0.01 -9.57 -24.09
CA LEU A 668 -0.58 -8.32 -23.56
C LEU A 668 -1.76 -7.82 -24.42
N GLU A 669 -1.77 -8.15 -25.71
CA GLU A 669 -2.87 -7.83 -26.63
C GLU A 669 -4.22 -8.41 -26.20
N TRP A 670 -4.23 -9.54 -25.49
CA TRP A 670 -5.46 -10.15 -24.97
C TRP A 670 -6.11 -9.30 -23.87
N LEU A 671 -5.34 -8.38 -23.28
CA LEU A 671 -5.79 -7.49 -22.23
C LEU A 671 -6.23 -6.11 -22.75
N ARG A 672 -6.14 -5.84 -24.06
CA ARG A 672 -6.38 -4.51 -24.67
C ARG A 672 -7.72 -3.87 -24.31
N TYR A 673 -8.73 -4.67 -24.01
CA TYR A 673 -10.08 -4.18 -23.73
C TYR A 673 -10.38 -3.98 -22.25
N PHE A 674 -9.46 -4.39 -21.37
CA PHE A 674 -9.59 -4.22 -19.93
C PHE A 674 -9.04 -2.88 -19.48
N ASP A 675 -9.62 -2.32 -18.44
CA ASP A 675 -9.00 -1.26 -17.66
C ASP A 675 -8.19 -1.80 -16.47
N GLU A 676 -7.45 -0.90 -15.83
CA GLU A 676 -6.57 -1.20 -14.71
C GLU A 676 -7.31 -1.77 -13.48
N LYS A 677 -8.58 -1.39 -13.29
CA LYS A 677 -9.41 -1.90 -12.19
C LYS A 677 -9.94 -3.28 -12.49
N GLU A 678 -10.36 -3.51 -13.73
CA GLU A 678 -10.78 -4.83 -14.21
C GLU A 678 -9.60 -5.82 -14.18
N LEU A 679 -8.40 -5.39 -14.54
CA LEU A 679 -7.19 -6.20 -14.45
C LEU A 679 -6.85 -6.55 -12.98
N GLU A 680 -6.98 -5.59 -12.06
CA GLU A 680 -6.87 -5.87 -10.62
C GLU A 680 -7.88 -6.94 -10.18
N LEU A 681 -9.15 -6.83 -10.60
CA LEU A 681 -10.18 -7.81 -10.27
C LEU A 681 -9.83 -9.19 -10.82
N MET A 682 -9.32 -9.28 -12.05
CA MET A 682 -8.92 -10.55 -12.64
C MET A 682 -7.82 -11.27 -11.84
N LEU A 683 -6.91 -10.52 -11.22
CA LEU A 683 -5.81 -11.04 -10.43
C LEU A 683 -6.19 -11.32 -8.98
N CYS A 684 -6.89 -10.40 -8.34
CA CYS A 684 -7.17 -10.48 -6.90
C CYS A 684 -8.46 -11.24 -6.58
N GLY A 685 -9.43 -11.26 -7.51
CA GLY A 685 -10.78 -11.76 -7.31
C GLY A 685 -11.70 -10.72 -6.64
N MET A 686 -13.01 -10.97 -6.73
CA MET A 686 -14.05 -10.28 -5.99
C MET A 686 -14.32 -10.97 -4.64
N GLN A 687 -14.75 -10.18 -3.67
CA GLN A 687 -15.24 -10.63 -2.37
C GLN A 687 -16.65 -10.09 -2.15
N GLU A 688 -17.48 -10.81 -1.41
CA GLU A 688 -18.77 -10.25 -0.98
C GLU A 688 -18.50 -9.12 0.02
N ILE A 689 -19.14 -7.98 -0.22
CA ILE A 689 -19.01 -6.82 0.66
C ILE A 689 -20.10 -6.85 1.73
N ASP A 690 -19.69 -6.96 2.99
CA ASP A 690 -20.57 -6.79 4.14
C ASP A 690 -20.95 -5.30 4.27
N LEU A 691 -22.19 -4.99 3.87
CA LEU A 691 -22.73 -3.64 3.94
C LEU A 691 -22.91 -3.14 5.38
N ALA A 692 -23.19 -4.03 6.32
CA ALA A 692 -23.38 -3.65 7.72
C ALA A 692 -22.03 -3.23 8.33
N ASP A 693 -20.97 -3.99 8.04
CA ASP A 693 -19.62 -3.64 8.47
C ASP A 693 -19.14 -2.33 7.82
N TRP A 694 -19.36 -2.16 6.51
CA TRP A 694 -18.98 -0.94 5.78
C TRP A 694 -19.68 0.29 6.36
N GLN A 695 -20.99 0.23 6.53
CA GLN A 695 -21.76 1.35 7.06
C GLN A 695 -21.40 1.68 8.51
N LYS A 696 -21.16 0.65 9.35
CA LYS A 696 -20.76 0.80 10.75
C LYS A 696 -19.41 1.49 10.90
N ASN A 697 -18.47 1.22 9.99
CA ASN A 697 -17.12 1.74 10.05
C ASN A 697 -16.87 2.98 9.18
N THR A 698 -17.92 3.59 8.62
CA THR A 698 -17.80 4.82 7.85
C THR A 698 -17.82 6.07 8.73
N ILE A 699 -16.86 6.97 8.50
CA ILE A 699 -16.77 8.29 9.14
C ILE A 699 -17.39 9.35 8.21
N TYR A 700 -18.04 10.36 8.79
CA TYR A 700 -18.62 11.47 8.04
C TYR A 700 -17.96 12.78 8.44
N ARG A 701 -17.54 13.58 7.45
CA ARG A 701 -17.03 14.94 7.61
C ARG A 701 -17.99 15.91 6.95
N HIS A 702 -18.37 16.98 7.64
CA HIS A 702 -19.36 17.98 7.18
C HIS A 702 -20.75 17.43 6.78
N TYR A 703 -20.93 16.12 6.91
CA TYR A 703 -22.18 15.37 6.95
C TYR A 703 -22.32 14.71 8.31
N THR A 704 -23.54 14.24 8.59
CA THR A 704 -23.81 13.33 9.70
C THR A 704 -24.51 12.09 9.16
N LYS A 705 -24.57 11.02 9.96
CA LYS A 705 -25.35 9.82 9.62
C LYS A 705 -26.82 10.08 9.29
N ASN A 706 -27.37 11.22 9.73
CA ASN A 706 -28.76 11.63 9.53
C ASN A 706 -28.95 12.56 8.31
N SER A 707 -27.86 12.94 7.62
CA SER A 707 -27.96 13.81 6.45
C SER A 707 -28.65 13.08 5.30
N LYS A 708 -29.51 13.79 4.56
CA LYS A 708 -30.30 13.22 3.44
C LYS A 708 -29.42 12.48 2.44
N GLN A 709 -28.30 13.10 2.05
CA GLN A 709 -27.34 12.55 1.11
C GLN A 709 -26.67 11.26 1.62
N ILE A 710 -26.48 11.11 2.92
CA ILE A 710 -25.92 9.90 3.52
C ILE A 710 -26.94 8.76 3.52
N HIS A 711 -28.20 9.05 3.85
CA HIS A 711 -29.27 8.06 3.69
C HIS A 711 -29.42 7.60 2.24
N TRP A 712 -29.40 8.55 1.30
CA TRP A 712 -29.46 8.25 -0.14
C TRP A 712 -28.25 7.45 -0.61
N PHE A 713 -27.04 7.81 -0.17
CA PHE A 713 -25.83 7.07 -0.49
C PHE A 713 -25.97 5.59 -0.09
N TRP A 714 -26.33 5.30 1.17
CA TRP A 714 -26.49 3.91 1.62
C TRP A 714 -27.66 3.20 0.97
N GLN A 715 -28.73 3.92 0.62
CA GLN A 715 -29.82 3.36 -0.17
C GLN A 715 -29.33 2.91 -1.55
N VAL A 716 -28.59 3.76 -2.26
CA VAL A 716 -28.01 3.42 -3.57
C VAL A 716 -27.03 2.25 -3.44
N VAL A 717 -26.14 2.25 -2.44
CA VAL A 717 -25.16 1.16 -2.22
C VAL A 717 -25.86 -0.17 -1.92
N LYS A 718 -27.00 -0.15 -1.22
CA LYS A 718 -27.81 -1.34 -0.96
C LYS A 718 -28.45 -1.90 -2.24
N GLU A 719 -28.90 -1.00 -3.13
CA GLU A 719 -29.51 -1.36 -4.42
C GLU A 719 -28.47 -1.82 -5.46
N MET A 720 -27.20 -1.39 -5.33
CA MET A 720 -26.10 -1.87 -6.17
C MET A 720 -25.88 -3.37 -6.02
N ASP A 721 -25.52 -4.03 -7.12
CA ASP A 721 -24.97 -5.39 -7.12
C ASP A 721 -23.53 -5.40 -6.55
N ASN A 722 -23.00 -6.60 -6.28
CA ASN A 722 -21.66 -6.72 -5.68
C ASN A 722 -20.55 -6.14 -6.56
N GLU A 723 -20.68 -6.24 -7.89
CA GLU A 723 -19.71 -5.68 -8.83
C GLU A 723 -19.63 -4.16 -8.71
N LYS A 724 -20.77 -3.46 -8.70
CA LYS A 724 -20.82 -2.00 -8.51
C LYS A 724 -20.31 -1.57 -7.14
N ARG A 725 -20.59 -2.34 -6.08
CA ARG A 725 -20.05 -2.08 -4.74
C ARG A 725 -18.53 -2.17 -4.71
N ILE A 726 -17.95 -3.14 -5.41
CA ILE A 726 -16.50 -3.28 -5.54
C ILE A 726 -15.89 -2.15 -6.37
N ARG A 727 -16.54 -1.75 -7.47
CA ARG A 727 -16.09 -0.58 -8.26
C ARG A 727 -16.10 0.70 -7.43
N LEU A 728 -17.10 0.88 -6.58
CA LEU A 728 -17.15 1.99 -5.62
C LEU A 728 -16.00 1.89 -4.60
N LEU A 729 -15.72 0.70 -4.08
CA LEU A 729 -14.59 0.49 -3.18
C LEU A 729 -13.25 0.84 -3.86
N GLN A 730 -13.02 0.37 -5.10
CA GLN A 730 -11.85 0.72 -5.91
C GLN A 730 -11.77 2.21 -6.18
N PHE A 731 -12.90 2.86 -6.47
CA PHE A 731 -12.94 4.29 -6.70
C PHE A 731 -12.46 5.08 -5.48
N VAL A 732 -12.85 4.69 -4.26
CA VAL A 732 -12.56 5.44 -3.04
C VAL A 732 -11.24 5.03 -2.37
N THR A 733 -10.82 3.77 -2.48
CA THR A 733 -9.66 3.22 -1.77
C THR A 733 -8.49 2.87 -2.68
N GLY A 734 -8.72 2.81 -4.01
CA GLY A 734 -7.70 2.45 -4.99
C GLY A 734 -7.46 0.94 -5.11
N THR A 735 -8.22 0.10 -4.40
CA THR A 735 -8.12 -1.37 -4.50
C THR A 735 -9.48 -2.05 -4.33
N CYS A 736 -9.64 -3.26 -4.87
CA CYS A 736 -10.83 -4.09 -4.65
C CYS A 736 -10.77 -4.92 -3.36
N ARG A 737 -9.63 -4.90 -2.65
CA ARG A 737 -9.36 -5.75 -1.49
C ARG A 737 -9.75 -5.06 -0.18
N LEU A 738 -10.14 -5.85 0.81
CA LEU A 738 -10.30 -5.42 2.20
C LEU A 738 -9.33 -6.18 3.12
N PRO A 739 -8.89 -5.57 4.23
CA PRO A 739 -8.18 -6.26 5.30
C PRO A 739 -9.01 -7.40 5.89
N VAL A 740 -8.33 -8.35 6.55
CA VAL A 740 -8.97 -9.51 7.16
C VAL A 740 -10.00 -9.12 8.22
N GLY A 741 -9.75 -8.04 8.98
CA GLY A 741 -10.70 -7.45 9.93
C GLY A 741 -11.77 -6.53 9.32
N GLY A 742 -11.94 -6.53 7.99
CA GLY A 742 -12.96 -5.75 7.30
C GLY A 742 -12.70 -4.24 7.28
N PHE A 743 -13.77 -3.44 7.22
CA PHE A 743 -13.68 -1.97 7.13
C PHE A 743 -13.18 -1.31 8.43
N ALA A 744 -13.20 -2.03 9.55
CA ALA A 744 -12.68 -1.54 10.82
C ALA A 744 -11.16 -1.33 10.78
N GLU A 745 -10.45 -2.16 10.01
CA GLU A 745 -8.99 -2.20 9.89
C GLU A 745 -8.50 -1.58 8.58
N LEU A 746 -9.35 -0.82 7.89
CA LEU A 746 -8.97 -0.18 6.63
C LEU A 746 -7.76 0.74 6.85
N ILE A 747 -6.75 0.62 5.98
CA ILE A 747 -5.49 1.37 6.06
C ILE A 747 -5.42 2.33 4.86
N GLY A 748 -4.86 3.52 5.09
CA GLY A 748 -4.54 4.50 4.07
C GLY A 748 -3.04 4.80 4.04
N SER A 749 -2.64 5.81 3.26
CA SER A 749 -1.24 6.22 3.07
C SER A 749 -0.45 6.46 4.37
N ASN A 750 -1.13 6.90 5.43
CA ASN A 750 -0.54 7.28 6.72
C ASN A 750 -0.88 6.31 7.88
N GLY A 751 -1.31 5.08 7.57
CA GLY A 751 -1.68 4.08 8.57
C GLY A 751 -3.21 3.89 8.68
N PRO A 752 -3.74 3.45 9.85
CA PRO A 752 -5.16 3.14 10.01
C PRO A 752 -6.07 4.31 9.62
N GLN A 753 -6.91 4.10 8.61
CA GLN A 753 -7.72 5.13 7.98
C GLN A 753 -9.02 4.51 7.47
N LYS A 754 -10.11 4.76 8.21
CA LYS A 754 -11.44 4.29 7.85
C LYS A 754 -11.98 4.96 6.59
N PHE A 755 -12.97 4.32 5.98
CA PHE A 755 -13.75 4.90 4.89
C PHE A 755 -14.42 6.20 5.36
N CYS A 756 -14.28 7.28 4.59
CA CYS A 756 -14.76 8.60 4.96
C CYS A 756 -15.61 9.22 3.84
N ILE A 757 -16.77 9.79 4.18
CA ILE A 757 -17.57 10.60 3.25
C ILE A 757 -17.54 12.06 3.72
N ASP A 758 -17.10 12.96 2.84
CA ASP A 758 -16.97 14.39 3.11
C ASP A 758 -17.92 15.21 2.24
N LYS A 759 -18.49 16.29 2.79
CA LYS A 759 -19.33 17.23 2.02
C LYS A 759 -18.45 18.27 1.36
N VAL A 760 -18.27 18.15 0.05
CA VAL A 760 -17.42 19.07 -0.74
C VAL A 760 -18.15 19.51 -2.02
N GLY A 761 -17.94 20.76 -2.42
CA GLY A 761 -18.35 21.25 -3.73
C GLY A 761 -19.82 21.65 -3.88
N LYS A 762 -20.24 21.78 -5.14
CA LYS A 762 -21.59 22.17 -5.57
C LYS A 762 -22.35 20.96 -6.08
N GLU A 763 -23.68 21.01 -6.03
CA GLU A 763 -24.58 19.93 -6.52
C GLU A 763 -24.41 19.56 -8.00
N THR A 764 -23.75 20.39 -8.81
CA THR A 764 -23.45 20.10 -10.21
C THR A 764 -22.22 19.22 -10.39
N TRP A 765 -21.35 19.17 -9.38
CA TRP A 765 -20.07 18.48 -9.44
C TRP A 765 -20.28 16.96 -9.39
N LEU A 766 -19.33 16.24 -9.99
CA LEU A 766 -19.23 14.79 -9.82
C LEU A 766 -18.59 14.46 -8.46
N PRO A 767 -18.89 13.29 -7.88
CA PRO A 767 -18.15 12.80 -6.71
C PRO A 767 -16.68 12.62 -7.07
N ARG A 768 -15.79 12.89 -6.11
CA ARG A 768 -14.35 12.69 -6.25
C ARG A 768 -13.82 11.81 -5.14
N SER A 769 -12.68 11.20 -5.35
CA SER A 769 -12.05 10.34 -4.35
C SER A 769 -10.60 10.73 -4.11
N HIS A 770 -10.17 10.50 -2.87
CA HIS A 770 -8.78 10.56 -2.46
C HIS A 770 -8.41 9.21 -1.86
N THR A 771 -7.83 8.35 -2.68
CA THR A 771 -7.54 6.95 -2.35
C THR A 771 -6.60 6.82 -1.16
N CYS A 772 -5.65 7.74 -1.04
CA CYS A 772 -4.72 7.82 0.09
C CYS A 772 -5.38 8.00 1.47
N PHE A 773 -6.59 8.55 1.50
CA PHE A 773 -7.34 8.84 2.72
C PHE A 773 -8.62 8.02 2.84
N ASN A 774 -8.86 7.08 1.91
CA ASN A 774 -10.12 6.34 1.79
C ASN A 774 -11.34 7.28 1.83
N ARG A 775 -11.23 8.46 1.18
CA ARG A 775 -12.22 9.55 1.27
C ARG A 775 -12.98 9.73 -0.03
N LEU A 776 -14.31 9.75 0.07
CA LEU A 776 -15.25 10.15 -0.96
C LEU A 776 -15.72 11.57 -0.69
N ASP A 777 -15.38 12.48 -1.59
CA ASP A 777 -15.94 13.83 -1.63
C ASP A 777 -17.30 13.75 -2.33
N LEU A 778 -18.38 13.84 -1.54
CA LEU A 778 -19.75 13.69 -1.98
C LEU A 778 -20.49 15.04 -2.00
N PRO A 779 -20.81 15.60 -3.18
CA PRO A 779 -21.53 16.85 -3.28
C PRO A 779 -22.93 16.80 -2.65
N PRO A 780 -23.47 17.95 -2.17
CA PRO A 780 -24.78 18.00 -1.55
C PRO A 780 -25.92 18.00 -2.57
N TYR A 781 -26.09 16.87 -3.27
CA TYR A 781 -27.14 16.68 -4.27
C TYR A 781 -28.54 16.95 -3.72
N ARG A 782 -29.47 17.33 -4.60
CA ARG A 782 -30.84 17.71 -4.24
C ARG A 782 -31.81 16.53 -4.19
N SER A 783 -31.52 15.43 -4.89
CA SER A 783 -32.37 14.24 -4.93
C SER A 783 -31.57 12.93 -4.93
N LEU A 784 -32.27 11.83 -4.63
CA LEU A 784 -31.73 10.47 -4.68
C LEU A 784 -31.30 10.10 -6.10
N GLU A 785 -32.11 10.47 -7.10
CA GLU A 785 -31.88 10.18 -8.52
C GLU A 785 -30.60 10.87 -9.00
N GLN A 786 -30.42 12.14 -8.65
CA GLN A 786 -29.21 12.89 -8.99
C GLN A 786 -27.96 12.26 -8.36
N LEU A 787 -28.04 11.86 -7.08
CA LEU A 787 -26.93 11.18 -6.41
C LEU A 787 -26.63 9.84 -7.09
N ARG A 788 -27.65 9.04 -7.40
CA ARG A 788 -27.50 7.73 -8.05
C ARG A 788 -26.82 7.88 -9.41
N GLU A 789 -27.31 8.78 -10.26
CA GLU A 789 -26.77 9.02 -11.59
C GLU A 789 -25.30 9.46 -11.53
N LYS A 790 -25.00 10.50 -10.73
CA LYS A 790 -23.65 11.06 -10.62
C LYS A 790 -22.65 10.08 -9.98
N LEU A 791 -23.10 9.28 -9.00
CA LEU A 791 -22.27 8.27 -8.35
C LEU A 791 -21.96 7.10 -9.28
N LEU A 792 -22.97 6.57 -9.98
CA LEU A 792 -22.77 5.48 -10.94
C LEU A 792 -21.86 5.92 -12.09
N PHE A 793 -22.09 7.12 -12.61
CA PHE A 793 -21.23 7.69 -13.65
C PHE A 793 -19.77 7.80 -13.18
N ALA A 794 -19.51 8.30 -11.97
CA ALA A 794 -18.15 8.47 -11.47
C ALA A 794 -17.39 7.16 -11.22
N ILE A 795 -18.08 6.07 -10.86
CA ILE A 795 -17.44 4.76 -10.64
C ILE A 795 -17.24 3.97 -11.94
N GLU A 796 -18.00 4.27 -12.99
CA GLU A 796 -17.90 3.63 -14.32
C GLU A 796 -16.89 4.36 -15.23
N GLU A 797 -16.97 5.69 -15.30
CA GLU A 797 -16.12 6.52 -16.18
C GLU A 797 -14.88 7.01 -15.42
N THR A 798 -13.92 6.12 -15.15
CA THR A 798 -12.68 6.47 -14.43
C THR A 798 -11.47 6.81 -15.30
N GLU A 799 -11.60 6.72 -16.63
CA GLU A 799 -10.61 7.26 -17.55
C GLU A 799 -10.82 8.77 -17.74
N GLY A 800 -9.94 9.61 -17.15
CA GLY A 800 -9.71 10.97 -17.67
C GLY A 800 -10.22 12.18 -16.88
N PHE A 801 -10.71 12.05 -15.65
CA PHE A 801 -11.21 13.24 -14.90
C PHE A 801 -10.13 13.93 -14.07
N GLY A 802 -9.36 14.78 -14.75
CA GLY A 802 -8.45 15.80 -14.21
C GLY A 802 -8.48 17.13 -14.97
N GLN A 803 -9.50 17.35 -15.83
CA GLN A 803 -9.75 18.64 -16.49
C GLN A 803 -11.13 19.16 -16.07
N GLU A 804 -11.16 19.83 -14.93
CA GLU A 804 -11.75 21.17 -14.79
C GLU A 804 -10.86 21.98 -13.85
#